data_AF-A0A812S2B7-F1
#
_entry.id   AF-A0A812S2B7-F1
#
_cell.length_a   1.000
_cell.length_b   1.000
_cell.length_c   1.000
_cell.angle_alpha   90.00
_cell.angle_beta   90.00
_cell.angle_gamma   90.00
#
_symmetry.space_group_name_H-M   'P 1'
#
loop_
_entity.id
_entity.type
_entity.pdbx_description
1 polymer ?
#
loop_
_entity_poly.entity_id
_entity_poly.type
_entity_poly.pdbx_seq_one_letter_code
_entity_poly.pdbx_strand_id
1 'polypeptide(L)'
;MSLGEMVESPNFRLYDAMSAIEIMDPKMDTGYKSQEDMTLEKAEELGLVSDQVEPQLLVGLMDQLLMYYLLWLDGHTIVQTCFSCLYLQDAPRLLKPLPALGSFVDALLIACQHAKVWDDEDFMPTMFNVDFQASSVFSNDSAKVNEKIKAEREKQDAATACRFIGRYMSALVALAKPKPSTLSSAKGLLAKCTQLLQKKMQDSAQPPSDAVKKRFDASMNRKLLVPGPPRQVTPIEDPKVVFSMWAKHIHELSVSCTLLSKPLGDLLDGVIKEEKSNVLSRSVAQLVVSESGFVRELMQESLEVHLFPAEAAQHCKKQAEPFLQRCESMFLHMLKLTHLNRARRFRRLAHVFPDFNELQHDAYRLDDTLKATFGANLKYSRPTWGFIMDHALQAMITKLLIGFQLDIYEEAELHMIYWYVDYLCGLRIYYLNEIFFAKENAGAKKKAVRPKDASGKGNRPKNPPFSLLLLEAIQSMVRGLFRLLAYCLAEDLLLSPQSVRAGLAQRFVLRFRCLETFRLPHLPSYHDFDQSAVLAEDPAERRSVLSAAQSSFHEASQLLEKVQAALKEDGAERGDDLPKALRRVVVANQLGITQLNRLEHSELSSKKVVAEAVHHPHFVSIQVLDKKKEASNGS
;
A
#
# COMPACT_ATOMS: atom_id res chain seq x y z
N MET A 1 -49.08 -16.56 -21.26
CA MET A 1 -48.11 -16.61 -20.17
C MET A 1 -48.86 -16.54 -18.86
N SER A 2 -48.60 -17.50 -18.00
CA SER A 2 -49.04 -17.49 -16.60
C SER A 2 -48.16 -16.53 -15.79
N LEU A 3 -48.64 -16.10 -14.63
CA LEU A 3 -47.84 -15.31 -13.70
C LEU A 3 -46.58 -16.10 -13.30
N GLY A 4 -45.39 -15.50 -13.48
CA GLY A 4 -44.10 -16.12 -13.20
C GLY A 4 -43.40 -16.78 -14.40
N GLU A 5 -44.04 -16.82 -15.57
CA GLU A 5 -43.38 -17.24 -16.82
C GLU A 5 -42.63 -16.06 -17.46
N MET A 6 -41.46 -16.34 -18.06
CA MET A 6 -40.67 -15.36 -18.83
C MET A 6 -40.32 -15.97 -20.19
N VAL A 7 -40.49 -15.20 -21.26
CA VAL A 7 -40.03 -15.59 -22.61
C VAL A 7 -38.63 -15.05 -22.79
N GLU A 8 -37.68 -15.95 -22.97
CA GLU A 8 -36.26 -15.64 -23.13
C GLU A 8 -35.63 -16.46 -24.26
N SER A 9 -34.46 -16.04 -24.73
CA SER A 9 -33.64 -16.86 -25.62
C SER A 9 -33.05 -18.05 -24.85
N PRO A 10 -32.88 -19.24 -25.46
CA PRO A 10 -32.27 -20.40 -24.79
C PRO A 10 -30.87 -20.16 -24.21
N ASN A 11 -30.16 -19.13 -24.70
CA ASN A 11 -28.82 -18.77 -24.24
C ASN A 11 -28.80 -17.59 -23.26
N PHE A 12 -29.95 -16.96 -22.99
CA PHE A 12 -30.04 -15.84 -22.06
C PHE A 12 -29.94 -16.36 -20.63
N ARG A 13 -29.21 -15.63 -19.76
CA ARG A 13 -29.15 -15.93 -18.33
C ARG A 13 -29.75 -14.75 -17.58
N LEU A 14 -30.55 -15.02 -16.55
CA LEU A 14 -31.06 -13.97 -15.65
C LEU A 14 -29.93 -13.12 -15.02
N TYR A 15 -28.73 -13.68 -14.87
CA TYR A 15 -27.53 -12.93 -14.45
C TYR A 15 -27.21 -11.76 -15.40
N ASP A 16 -27.41 -11.93 -16.71
CA ASP A 16 -27.14 -10.90 -17.72
C ASP A 16 -28.14 -9.74 -17.62
N ALA A 17 -29.35 -9.97 -17.07
CA ALA A 17 -30.33 -8.94 -16.77
C ALA A 17 -30.01 -8.12 -15.52
N MET A 18 -29.10 -8.56 -14.64
CA MET A 18 -28.79 -7.83 -13.39
C MET A 18 -28.13 -6.47 -13.61
N SER A 19 -27.55 -6.23 -14.79
CA SER A 19 -26.97 -4.95 -15.21
C SER A 19 -27.87 -4.14 -16.15
N ALA A 20 -29.10 -4.61 -16.39
CA ALA A 20 -30.04 -3.89 -17.25
C ALA A 20 -30.42 -2.55 -16.63
N ILE A 21 -30.61 -1.56 -17.50
CA ILE A 21 -31.12 -0.24 -17.12
C ILE A 21 -32.64 -0.20 -17.16
N GLU A 22 -33.22 0.62 -16.31
CA GLU A 22 -34.65 0.90 -16.28
C GLU A 22 -34.89 2.29 -16.85
N ILE A 23 -35.57 2.36 -18.00
CA ILE A 23 -35.93 3.62 -18.65
C ILE A 23 -36.99 4.32 -17.79
N MET A 24 -36.95 5.65 -17.73
CA MET A 24 -37.80 6.50 -16.87
C MET A 24 -37.50 6.40 -15.36
N ASP A 25 -36.59 5.55 -14.91
CA ASP A 25 -36.11 5.59 -13.54
C ASP A 25 -35.06 6.71 -13.39
N PRO A 26 -35.29 7.71 -12.52
CA PRO A 26 -34.38 8.86 -12.36
C PRO A 26 -32.98 8.49 -11.86
N LYS A 27 -32.81 7.28 -11.30
CA LYS A 27 -31.56 6.72 -10.81
C LYS A 27 -30.94 5.70 -11.77
N MET A 28 -31.56 5.30 -12.88
CA MET A 28 -30.95 4.31 -13.80
C MET A 28 -30.89 4.83 -15.24
N ASP A 29 -31.79 5.75 -15.60
CA ASP A 29 -31.88 6.35 -16.92
C ASP A 29 -31.08 7.66 -16.99
N THR A 30 -29.93 7.63 -17.67
CA THR A 30 -29.12 8.82 -17.92
C THR A 30 -29.79 9.80 -18.89
N GLY A 31 -30.79 9.37 -19.68
CA GLY A 31 -31.58 10.22 -20.55
C GLY A 31 -32.74 10.94 -19.83
N TYR A 32 -33.02 10.60 -18.57
CA TYR A 32 -34.09 11.23 -17.81
C TYR A 32 -33.86 12.74 -17.66
N LYS A 33 -34.82 13.53 -18.15
CA LYS A 33 -34.79 15.01 -18.17
C LYS A 33 -33.61 15.63 -18.93
N SER A 34 -33.07 14.98 -19.97
CA SER A 34 -31.93 15.49 -20.73
C SER A 34 -32.17 16.85 -21.44
N GLN A 35 -33.41 17.33 -21.51
CA GLN A 35 -33.73 18.67 -22.04
C GLN A 35 -33.21 19.80 -21.13
N GLU A 36 -33.08 19.52 -19.83
CA GLU A 36 -32.56 20.46 -18.83
C GLU A 36 -31.02 20.55 -18.88
N ASP A 37 -30.34 19.61 -19.55
CA ASP A 37 -28.87 19.56 -19.61
C ASP A 37 -28.28 20.82 -20.29
N MET A 38 -27.10 21.22 -19.82
CA MET A 38 -26.33 22.32 -20.41
C MET A 38 -25.85 21.96 -21.82
N THR A 39 -25.85 22.94 -22.74
CA THR A 39 -25.23 22.82 -24.06
C THR A 39 -24.32 24.00 -24.31
N LEU A 40 -23.47 23.92 -25.34
CA LEU A 40 -22.58 25.02 -25.68
C LEU A 40 -23.36 26.26 -26.14
N GLU A 41 -24.44 26.06 -26.89
CA GLU A 41 -25.34 27.14 -27.33
C GLU A 41 -25.99 27.84 -26.14
N LYS A 42 -26.53 27.08 -25.18
CA LYS A 42 -27.08 27.64 -23.93
C LYS A 42 -26.02 28.40 -23.13
N ALA A 43 -24.78 27.89 -23.08
CA ALA A 43 -23.68 28.56 -22.39
C ALA A 43 -23.30 29.89 -23.05
N GLU A 44 -23.32 29.96 -24.37
CA GLU A 44 -23.09 31.19 -25.15
C GLU A 44 -24.24 32.20 -24.95
N GLU A 45 -25.51 31.75 -25.01
CA GLU A 45 -26.68 32.58 -24.75
C GLU A 45 -26.69 33.19 -23.33
N LEU A 46 -26.23 32.43 -22.34
CA LEU A 46 -26.10 32.87 -20.95
C LEU A 46 -24.84 33.69 -20.68
N GLY A 47 -23.97 33.89 -21.68
CA GLY A 47 -22.69 34.61 -21.52
C GLY A 47 -21.72 33.94 -20.55
N LEU A 48 -21.81 32.62 -20.40
CA LEU A 48 -20.94 31.86 -19.50
C LEU A 48 -19.54 31.64 -20.11
N VAL A 49 -19.47 31.56 -21.44
CA VAL A 49 -18.24 31.55 -22.22
C VAL A 49 -18.09 32.87 -22.97
N SER A 50 -16.87 33.39 -23.02
CA SER A 50 -16.52 34.65 -23.69
C SER A 50 -15.06 34.63 -24.12
N ASP A 51 -14.75 35.39 -25.17
CA ASP A 51 -13.40 35.65 -25.66
C ASP A 51 -12.60 36.60 -24.76
N GLN A 52 -13.27 37.29 -23.83
CA GLN A 52 -12.67 38.16 -22.82
C GLN A 52 -13.11 37.75 -21.43
N VAL A 53 -12.12 37.51 -20.55
CA VAL A 53 -12.36 37.03 -19.19
C VAL A 53 -11.57 37.90 -18.23
N GLU A 54 -12.23 38.36 -17.16
CA GLU A 54 -11.58 39.13 -16.11
C GLU A 54 -10.43 38.32 -15.46
N PRO A 55 -9.32 38.96 -15.08
CA PRO A 55 -8.15 38.25 -14.54
C PRO A 55 -8.45 37.34 -13.34
N GLN A 56 -9.35 37.78 -12.45
CA GLN A 56 -9.75 37.00 -11.26
C GLN A 56 -10.54 35.74 -11.65
N LEU A 57 -11.45 35.87 -12.61
CA LEU A 57 -12.22 34.74 -13.14
C LEU A 57 -11.31 33.74 -13.86
N LEU A 58 -10.34 34.24 -14.64
CA LEU A 58 -9.34 33.42 -15.33
C LEU A 58 -8.53 32.54 -14.37
N VAL A 59 -8.03 33.12 -13.27
CA VAL A 59 -7.31 32.37 -12.22
C VAL A 59 -8.24 31.36 -11.55
N GLY A 60 -9.47 31.75 -11.23
CA GLY A 60 -10.46 30.85 -10.63
C GLY A 60 -10.78 29.64 -11.51
N LEU A 61 -10.88 29.80 -12.83
CA LEU A 61 -11.06 28.69 -13.78
C LEU A 61 -9.89 27.71 -13.75
N MET A 62 -8.64 28.22 -13.76
CA MET A 62 -7.44 27.38 -13.69
C MET A 62 -7.39 26.58 -12.37
N ASP A 63 -7.76 27.22 -11.27
CA ASP A 63 -7.73 26.61 -9.94
C ASP A 63 -8.77 25.50 -9.80
N GLN A 64 -9.97 25.76 -10.30
CA GLN A 64 -11.04 24.77 -10.36
C GLN A 64 -10.66 23.59 -11.26
N LEU A 65 -9.98 23.82 -12.39
CA LEU A 65 -9.45 22.75 -13.24
C LEU A 65 -8.37 21.90 -12.54
N LEU A 66 -7.45 22.51 -11.78
CA LEU A 66 -6.47 21.76 -10.99
C LEU A 66 -7.13 20.90 -9.90
N MET A 67 -8.20 21.41 -9.29
CA MET A 67 -9.00 20.69 -8.29
C MET A 67 -9.74 19.50 -8.93
N TYR A 68 -10.38 19.71 -10.08
CA TYR A 68 -11.03 18.63 -10.84
C TYR A 68 -10.05 17.59 -11.37
N TYR A 69 -8.84 17.99 -11.74
CA TYR A 69 -7.78 17.05 -12.09
C TYR A 69 -7.45 16.09 -10.93
N LEU A 70 -7.38 16.58 -9.69
CA LEU A 70 -7.20 15.70 -8.53
C LEU A 70 -8.38 14.75 -8.32
N LEU A 71 -9.62 15.23 -8.47
CA LEU A 71 -10.79 14.35 -8.37
C LEU A 71 -10.80 13.27 -9.44
N TRP A 72 -10.33 13.58 -10.65
CA TRP A 72 -10.15 12.57 -11.67
C TRP A 72 -9.12 11.52 -11.25
N LEU A 73 -7.98 11.94 -10.68
CA LEU A 73 -6.99 11.00 -10.11
C LEU A 73 -7.51 10.21 -8.91
N ASP A 74 -8.53 10.70 -8.19
CA ASP A 74 -9.21 9.99 -7.09
C ASP A 74 -10.33 9.05 -7.60
N GLY A 75 -10.47 8.86 -8.91
CA GLY A 75 -11.33 7.85 -9.52
C GLY A 75 -12.66 8.34 -10.10
N HIS A 76 -12.92 9.66 -10.06
CA HIS A 76 -14.05 10.23 -10.79
C HIS A 76 -13.82 10.22 -12.31
N THR A 77 -14.88 10.30 -13.11
CA THR A 77 -14.72 10.32 -14.58
C THR A 77 -14.20 11.68 -15.06
N ILE A 78 -13.37 11.68 -16.11
CA ILE A 78 -12.79 12.93 -16.64
C ILE A 78 -13.84 13.87 -17.24
N VAL A 79 -14.91 13.29 -17.81
CA VAL A 79 -16.06 14.01 -18.39
C VAL A 79 -16.93 14.69 -17.34
N GLN A 80 -16.92 14.22 -16.10
CA GLN A 80 -17.63 14.87 -14.99
C GLN A 80 -16.74 15.81 -14.18
N THR A 81 -15.42 15.75 -14.36
CA THR A 81 -14.45 16.61 -13.66
C THR A 81 -13.90 17.68 -14.61
N CYS A 82 -12.75 17.46 -15.25
CA CYS A 82 -12.08 18.45 -16.10
C CYS A 82 -12.98 18.92 -17.24
N PHE A 83 -13.58 17.99 -17.98
CA PHE A 83 -14.42 18.29 -19.15
C PHE A 83 -15.84 18.77 -18.80
N SER A 84 -16.16 18.94 -17.50
CA SER A 84 -17.32 19.75 -17.11
C SER A 84 -17.09 21.24 -17.40
N CYS A 85 -15.84 21.68 -17.61
CA CYS A 85 -15.51 23.05 -18.01
C CYS A 85 -16.12 23.38 -19.38
N LEU A 86 -16.99 24.39 -19.44
CA LEU A 86 -17.69 24.80 -20.66
C LEU A 86 -16.70 25.19 -21.79
N TYR A 87 -15.54 25.73 -21.45
CA TYR A 87 -14.50 26.10 -22.41
C TYR A 87 -13.81 24.90 -23.08
N LEU A 88 -13.86 23.71 -22.48
CA LEU A 88 -13.21 22.50 -23.04
C LEU A 88 -14.06 21.80 -24.10
N GLN A 89 -15.33 22.16 -24.24
CA GLN A 89 -16.24 21.58 -25.23
C GLN A 89 -15.80 21.89 -26.67
N ASP A 90 -15.25 23.09 -26.88
CA ASP A 90 -14.60 23.50 -28.13
C ASP A 90 -13.36 24.34 -27.81
N ALA A 91 -12.40 23.69 -27.14
CA ALA A 91 -11.18 24.33 -26.65
C ALA A 91 -10.42 25.11 -27.75
N PRO A 92 -10.20 24.58 -28.97
CA PRO A 92 -9.47 25.32 -30.01
C PRO A 92 -10.16 26.63 -30.42
N ARG A 93 -11.49 26.67 -30.45
CA ARG A 93 -12.24 27.90 -30.77
C ARG A 93 -12.27 28.85 -29.58
N LEU A 94 -12.66 28.36 -28.40
CA LEU A 94 -12.97 29.19 -27.24
C LEU A 94 -11.74 29.69 -26.48
N LEU A 95 -10.63 28.95 -26.50
CA LEU A 95 -9.43 29.29 -25.72
C LEU A 95 -8.33 29.97 -26.54
N LYS A 96 -8.40 29.95 -27.88
CA LYS A 96 -7.45 30.65 -28.73
C LYS A 96 -7.42 32.18 -28.49
N PRO A 97 -8.54 32.86 -28.20
CA PRO A 97 -8.55 34.27 -27.78
C PRO A 97 -7.97 34.51 -26.37
N LEU A 98 -7.90 33.46 -25.54
CA LEU A 98 -7.45 33.48 -24.16
C LEU A 98 -6.12 32.72 -23.99
N PRO A 99 -4.99 33.24 -24.49
CA PRO A 99 -3.75 32.47 -24.66
C PRO A 99 -3.16 31.90 -23.35
N ALA A 100 -3.35 32.58 -22.21
CA ALA A 100 -2.94 32.06 -20.92
C ALA A 100 -3.74 30.83 -20.49
N LEU A 101 -5.08 30.85 -20.65
CA LEU A 101 -5.91 29.68 -20.35
C LEU A 101 -5.71 28.56 -21.38
N GLY A 102 -5.60 28.89 -22.67
CA GLY A 102 -5.32 27.90 -23.70
C GLY A 102 -4.00 27.17 -23.48
N SER A 103 -2.93 27.88 -23.13
CA SER A 103 -1.62 27.26 -22.84
C SER A 103 -1.61 26.48 -21.52
N PHE A 104 -2.37 26.93 -20.51
CA PHE A 104 -2.63 26.16 -19.29
C PHE A 104 -3.36 24.85 -19.60
N VAL A 105 -4.40 24.90 -20.42
CA VAL A 105 -5.19 23.73 -20.84
C VAL A 105 -4.34 22.76 -21.64
N ASP A 106 -3.53 23.22 -22.60
CA ASP A 106 -2.59 22.34 -23.32
C ASP A 106 -1.68 21.58 -22.35
N ALA A 107 -1.12 22.25 -21.34
CA ALA A 107 -0.30 21.58 -20.33
C ALA A 107 -1.09 20.62 -19.44
N LEU A 108 -2.34 20.95 -19.11
CA LEU A 108 -3.24 20.07 -18.38
C LEU A 108 -3.55 18.81 -19.18
N LEU A 109 -3.87 18.93 -20.47
CA LEU A 109 -4.17 17.80 -21.35
C LEU A 109 -2.95 16.89 -21.52
N ILE A 110 -1.74 17.45 -21.66
CA ILE A 110 -0.50 16.66 -21.67
C ILE A 110 -0.30 15.96 -20.31
N ALA A 111 -0.57 16.65 -19.19
CA ALA A 111 -0.51 16.03 -17.86
C ALA A 111 -1.52 14.88 -17.72
N CYS A 112 -2.72 14.99 -18.29
CA CYS A 112 -3.69 13.89 -18.36
C CYS A 112 -3.19 12.73 -19.22
N GLN A 113 -2.59 12.99 -20.39
CA GLN A 113 -2.01 11.95 -21.25
C GLN A 113 -0.88 11.17 -20.56
N HIS A 114 -0.10 11.84 -19.72
CA HIS A 114 1.01 11.24 -19.00
C HIS A 114 0.64 10.68 -17.62
N ALA A 115 -0.59 10.93 -17.14
CA ALA A 115 -1.16 10.27 -15.97
C ALA A 115 -1.58 8.83 -16.29
N LYS A 116 -0.65 8.02 -16.82
CA LYS A 116 -0.90 6.62 -17.15
C LYS A 116 -1.01 5.80 -15.87
N VAL A 117 -2.23 5.43 -15.54
CA VAL A 117 -2.55 4.61 -14.37
C VAL A 117 -2.63 3.15 -14.78
N TRP A 118 -2.00 2.26 -14.01
CA TRP A 118 -1.94 0.82 -14.28
C TRP A 118 -3.00 0.00 -13.49
N ASP A 119 -4.10 0.63 -13.08
CA ASP A 119 -5.12 0.00 -12.24
C ASP A 119 -6.54 0.45 -12.60
N ASP A 120 -7.33 -0.44 -13.19
CA ASP A 120 -8.73 -0.19 -13.58
C ASP A 120 -9.72 -0.20 -12.40
N GLU A 121 -9.30 -0.65 -11.21
CA GLU A 121 -10.16 -0.74 -10.01
C GLU A 121 -10.19 0.58 -9.23
N ASP A 122 -9.05 1.30 -9.18
CA ASP A 122 -8.89 2.54 -8.43
C ASP A 122 -9.03 3.81 -9.30
N PHE A 123 -9.09 3.63 -10.62
CA PHE A 123 -9.11 4.72 -11.59
C PHE A 123 -9.96 4.34 -12.78
N MET A 124 -10.69 5.30 -13.34
CA MET A 124 -11.47 5.10 -14.56
C MET A 124 -10.62 5.53 -15.77
N PRO A 125 -9.98 4.60 -16.51
CA PRO A 125 -9.15 4.95 -17.66
C PRO A 125 -9.98 5.39 -18.88
N THR A 126 -11.27 5.07 -18.90
CA THR A 126 -12.17 5.42 -20.00
C THR A 126 -12.27 6.93 -20.14
N MET A 127 -11.86 7.42 -21.31
CA MET A 127 -11.94 8.85 -21.65
C MET A 127 -13.29 9.23 -22.28
N PHE A 128 -14.23 8.29 -22.43
CA PHE A 128 -15.56 8.53 -22.99
C PHE A 128 -15.54 9.29 -24.33
N ASN A 129 -14.65 8.86 -25.22
CA ASN A 129 -14.39 9.46 -26.55
C ASN A 129 -13.81 10.89 -26.55
N VAL A 130 -13.34 11.39 -25.40
CA VAL A 130 -12.57 12.62 -25.34
C VAL A 130 -11.21 12.42 -26.01
N ASP A 131 -10.94 13.20 -27.06
CA ASP A 131 -9.65 13.23 -27.73
C ASP A 131 -8.84 14.45 -27.27
N PHE A 132 -7.83 14.18 -26.42
CA PHE A 132 -6.94 15.22 -25.90
C PHE A 132 -6.11 15.93 -26.99
N GLN A 133 -5.83 15.27 -28.12
CA GLN A 133 -5.12 15.91 -29.23
C GLN A 133 -6.03 16.88 -29.96
N ALA A 134 -7.28 16.48 -30.23
CA ALA A 134 -8.28 17.34 -30.84
C ALA A 134 -8.65 18.54 -29.93
N SER A 135 -8.63 18.35 -28.61
CA SER A 135 -8.87 19.42 -27.63
C SER A 135 -7.68 20.35 -27.39
N SER A 136 -6.52 20.11 -28.01
CA SER A 136 -5.35 20.99 -27.86
C SER A 136 -5.56 22.31 -28.61
N VAL A 137 -5.16 23.42 -27.98
CA VAL A 137 -5.37 24.78 -28.49
C VAL A 137 -4.20 25.21 -29.37
N PHE A 138 -2.96 25.04 -28.89
CA PHE A 138 -1.76 25.50 -29.57
C PHE A 138 -0.81 24.37 -29.95
N SER A 139 -0.60 23.41 -29.05
CA SER A 139 0.34 22.31 -29.27
C SER A 139 0.13 21.16 -28.28
N ASN A 140 0.34 19.94 -28.75
CA ASN A 140 0.43 18.73 -27.92
C ASN A 140 1.88 18.37 -27.54
N ASP A 141 2.87 19.12 -28.05
CA ASP A 141 4.27 18.96 -27.69
C ASP A 141 4.62 19.72 -26.39
N SER A 142 5.13 19.00 -25.40
CA SER A 142 5.44 19.54 -24.07
C SER A 142 6.52 20.65 -24.05
N ALA A 143 7.46 20.65 -25.00
CA ALA A 143 8.49 21.69 -25.08
C ALA A 143 7.90 23.00 -25.63
N LYS A 144 7.12 22.92 -26.72
CA LYS A 144 6.41 24.07 -27.31
C LYS A 144 5.41 24.67 -26.33
N VAL A 145 4.65 23.84 -25.61
CA VAL A 145 3.71 24.31 -24.58
C VAL A 145 4.46 25.03 -23.46
N ASN A 146 5.61 24.52 -23.02
CA ASN A 146 6.44 25.20 -22.02
C ASN A 146 6.96 26.56 -22.49
N GLU A 147 7.37 26.70 -23.75
CA GLU A 147 7.78 27.97 -24.34
C GLU A 147 6.63 28.98 -24.39
N LYS A 148 5.46 28.54 -24.84
CA LYS A 148 4.25 29.36 -24.87
C LYS A 148 3.87 29.83 -23.47
N ILE A 149 3.82 28.90 -22.51
CA ILE A 149 3.57 29.22 -21.11
C ILE A 149 4.60 30.22 -20.57
N LYS A 150 5.89 30.11 -20.93
CA LYS A 150 6.89 31.12 -20.55
C LYS A 150 6.57 32.50 -21.12
N ALA A 151 6.19 32.58 -22.40
CA ALA A 151 5.85 33.84 -23.06
C ALA A 151 4.58 34.51 -22.50
N GLU A 152 3.59 33.74 -22.05
CA GLU A 152 2.35 34.28 -21.47
C GLU A 152 2.52 34.68 -19.99
N ARG A 153 3.48 34.08 -19.25
CA ARG A 153 3.75 34.41 -17.83
C ARG A 153 4.25 35.83 -17.61
N GLU A 154 4.87 36.45 -18.62
CA GLU A 154 5.40 37.81 -18.53
C GLU A 154 4.30 38.88 -18.64
N LYS A 155 3.05 38.49 -18.92
CA LYS A 155 1.98 39.41 -19.35
C LYS A 155 0.77 39.48 -18.41
N GLN A 156 0.58 38.57 -17.44
CA GLN A 156 -0.70 38.44 -16.71
C GLN A 156 -0.63 37.87 -15.26
N ASP A 157 -1.69 38.12 -14.47
CA ASP A 157 -1.92 37.62 -13.10
C ASP A 157 -2.02 36.08 -12.97
N ALA A 158 -2.32 35.38 -14.07
CA ALA A 158 -2.39 33.91 -14.14
C ALA A 158 -1.03 33.20 -14.08
N ALA A 159 0.08 33.93 -13.94
CA ALA A 159 1.44 33.42 -14.05
C ALA A 159 1.77 32.29 -13.06
N THR A 160 1.17 32.26 -11.86
CA THR A 160 1.46 31.23 -10.85
C THR A 160 0.84 29.87 -11.21
N ALA A 161 -0.42 29.83 -11.64
CA ALA A 161 -1.08 28.60 -12.09
C ALA A 161 -0.40 28.04 -13.36
N CYS A 162 -0.09 28.89 -14.34
CA CYS A 162 0.67 28.49 -15.53
C CYS A 162 2.10 28.02 -15.20
N ARG A 163 2.75 28.60 -14.16
CA ARG A 163 4.04 28.10 -13.63
C ARG A 163 3.93 26.72 -13.02
N PHE A 164 2.88 26.51 -12.25
CA PHE A 164 2.62 25.24 -11.60
C PHE A 164 2.36 24.14 -12.62
N ILE A 165 1.36 24.29 -13.49
CA ILE A 165 0.96 23.22 -14.41
C ILE A 165 2.09 22.89 -15.41
N GLY A 166 2.83 23.87 -15.92
CA GLY A 166 3.93 23.62 -16.84
C GLY A 166 5.08 22.82 -16.19
N ARG A 167 5.38 23.09 -14.92
CA ARG A 167 6.39 22.31 -14.16
C ARG A 167 5.89 20.92 -13.82
N TYR A 168 4.63 20.81 -13.40
CA TYR A 168 3.98 19.53 -13.10
C TYR A 168 3.91 18.63 -14.35
N MET A 169 3.43 19.15 -15.47
CA MET A 169 3.45 18.48 -16.79
C MET A 169 4.85 17.98 -17.14
N SER A 170 5.86 18.85 -17.03
CA SER A 170 7.25 18.48 -17.34
C SER A 170 7.78 17.36 -16.42
N ALA A 171 7.38 17.38 -15.14
CA ALA A 171 7.72 16.31 -14.21
C ALA A 171 7.06 14.98 -14.61
N LEU A 172 5.77 14.98 -14.97
CA LEU A 172 5.08 13.77 -15.45
C LEU A 172 5.68 13.22 -16.76
N VAL A 173 6.04 14.09 -17.70
CA VAL A 173 6.73 13.69 -18.93
C VAL A 173 8.06 12.99 -18.62
N ALA A 174 8.84 13.53 -17.67
CA ALA A 174 10.09 12.91 -17.22
C ALA A 174 9.86 11.57 -16.50
N LEU A 175 8.76 11.45 -15.73
CA LEU A 175 8.38 10.23 -15.00
C LEU A 175 7.81 9.13 -15.89
N ALA A 176 7.30 9.46 -17.08
CA ALA A 176 6.74 8.47 -18.01
C ALA A 176 7.79 7.47 -18.53
N LYS A 177 9.08 7.82 -18.48
CA LYS A 177 10.21 6.95 -18.80
C LYS A 177 11.31 7.15 -17.73
N PRO A 178 11.17 6.51 -16.56
CA PRO A 178 12.04 6.76 -15.43
C PRO A 178 13.46 6.26 -15.70
N LYS A 179 14.44 7.12 -15.46
CA LYS A 179 15.89 6.88 -15.48
C LYS A 179 16.53 7.73 -14.39
N PRO A 180 17.72 7.39 -13.86
CA PRO A 180 18.35 8.19 -12.80
C PRO A 180 18.42 9.70 -13.10
N SER A 181 18.73 10.08 -14.34
CA SER A 181 18.78 11.50 -14.76
C SER A 181 17.38 12.15 -14.83
N THR A 182 16.37 11.45 -15.35
CA THR A 182 15.01 11.99 -15.46
C THR A 182 14.33 12.07 -14.09
N LEU A 183 14.60 11.14 -13.18
CA LEU A 183 14.12 11.16 -11.80
C LEU A 183 14.68 12.34 -11.01
N SER A 184 15.97 12.64 -11.16
CA SER A 184 16.59 13.82 -10.53
C SER A 184 15.94 15.13 -11.04
N SER A 185 15.75 15.23 -12.35
CA SER A 185 15.04 16.38 -12.97
C SER A 185 13.60 16.50 -12.47
N ALA A 186 12.84 15.40 -12.48
CA ALA A 186 11.45 15.35 -12.00
C ALA A 186 11.35 15.76 -10.53
N LYS A 187 12.25 15.26 -9.66
CA LYS A 187 12.32 15.64 -8.24
C LYS A 187 12.55 17.14 -8.07
N GLY A 188 13.45 17.74 -8.85
CA GLY A 188 13.71 19.17 -8.84
C GLY A 188 12.51 20.01 -9.33
N LEU A 189 11.76 19.52 -10.32
CA LEU A 189 10.53 20.15 -10.80
C LEU A 189 9.40 20.07 -9.76
N LEU A 190 9.21 18.91 -9.14
CA LEU A 190 8.21 18.69 -8.08
C LEU A 190 8.50 19.57 -6.85
N ALA A 191 9.76 19.70 -6.44
CA ALA A 191 10.13 20.61 -5.35
C ALA A 191 9.76 22.08 -5.65
N LYS A 192 9.93 22.53 -6.90
CA LYS A 192 9.47 23.86 -7.34
C LYS A 192 7.95 23.96 -7.36
N CYS A 193 7.22 22.89 -7.66
CA CYS A 193 5.76 22.86 -7.55
C CYS A 193 5.30 23.01 -6.10
N THR A 194 5.95 22.33 -5.14
CA THR A 194 5.68 22.48 -3.71
C THR A 194 5.86 23.93 -3.25
N GLN A 195 6.96 24.58 -3.65
CA GLN A 195 7.20 26.00 -3.33
C GLN A 195 6.10 26.93 -3.89
N LEU A 196 5.66 26.69 -5.13
CA LEU A 196 4.57 27.47 -5.72
C LEU A 196 3.24 27.29 -4.98
N LEU A 197 2.91 26.06 -4.58
CA LEU A 197 1.69 25.78 -3.82
C LEU A 197 1.71 26.43 -2.44
N GLN A 198 2.84 26.33 -1.73
CA GLN A 198 3.01 26.97 -0.42
C GLN A 198 2.85 28.49 -0.53
N LYS A 199 3.49 29.11 -1.52
CA LYS A 199 3.33 30.54 -1.80
C LYS A 199 1.86 30.88 -2.07
N LYS A 200 1.19 30.11 -2.94
CA LYS A 200 -0.21 30.35 -3.27
C LYS A 200 -1.15 30.23 -2.07
N MET A 201 -0.91 29.24 -1.21
CA MET A 201 -1.66 29.06 0.03
C MET A 201 -1.52 30.27 0.97
N GLN A 202 -0.35 30.93 0.99
CA GLN A 202 -0.12 32.15 1.77
C GLN A 202 -0.77 33.38 1.12
N ASP A 203 -0.69 33.48 -0.21
CA ASP A 203 -1.12 34.68 -0.95
C ASP A 203 -2.64 34.74 -1.18
N SER A 204 -3.33 33.60 -1.40
CA SER A 204 -4.77 33.56 -1.65
C SER A 204 -5.35 32.13 -1.50
N ALA A 205 -6.00 31.87 -0.36
CA ALA A 205 -6.77 30.65 -0.11
C ALA A 205 -8.27 30.97 -0.06
N GLN A 206 -8.83 31.43 -1.18
CA GLN A 206 -10.25 31.73 -1.30
C GLN A 206 -11.00 30.61 -2.02
N PRO A 207 -12.25 30.29 -1.62
CA PRO A 207 -13.08 29.33 -2.33
C PRO A 207 -13.43 29.83 -3.73
N PRO A 208 -13.77 28.93 -4.67
CA PRO A 208 -14.18 29.33 -6.02
C PRO A 208 -15.45 30.20 -5.95
N SER A 209 -15.44 31.33 -6.67
CA SER A 209 -16.60 32.22 -6.74
C SER A 209 -17.76 31.56 -7.50
N ASP A 210 -18.98 32.02 -7.24
CA ASP A 210 -20.16 31.53 -7.97
C ASP A 210 -20.04 31.76 -9.48
N ALA A 211 -19.34 32.82 -9.88
CA ALA A 211 -19.01 33.07 -11.28
C ALA A 211 -18.20 31.91 -11.87
N VAL A 212 -17.14 31.45 -11.18
CA VAL A 212 -16.34 30.29 -11.58
C VAL A 212 -17.20 29.03 -11.62
N LYS A 213 -17.96 28.74 -10.56
CA LYS A 213 -18.78 27.52 -10.44
C LYS A 213 -19.74 27.35 -11.63
N LYS A 214 -20.38 28.43 -12.07
CA LYS A 214 -21.31 28.43 -13.22
C LYS A 214 -20.66 28.06 -14.57
N ARG A 215 -19.32 28.05 -14.68
CA ARG A 215 -18.58 27.65 -15.89
C ARG A 215 -18.18 26.17 -15.91
N PHE A 216 -18.69 25.39 -14.95
CA PHE A 216 -18.50 23.95 -14.89
C PHE A 216 -19.85 23.27 -14.75
N ASP A 217 -20.23 22.47 -15.75
CA ASP A 217 -21.48 21.74 -15.76
C ASP A 217 -21.29 20.35 -16.38
N ALA A 218 -21.40 19.32 -15.55
CA ALA A 218 -21.20 17.93 -15.99
C ALA A 218 -22.42 17.38 -16.78
N SER A 219 -23.59 18.02 -16.71
CA SER A 219 -24.80 17.55 -17.39
C SER A 219 -24.63 17.50 -18.91
N MET A 220 -23.79 18.38 -19.48
CA MET A 220 -23.50 18.40 -20.91
C MET A 220 -22.87 17.11 -21.44
N ASN A 221 -22.14 16.38 -20.58
CA ASN A 221 -21.46 15.14 -20.92
C ASN A 221 -22.24 13.89 -20.50
N ARG A 222 -23.46 14.04 -19.97
CA ARG A 222 -24.28 12.94 -19.46
C ARG A 222 -24.52 11.83 -20.48
N LYS A 223 -24.65 12.20 -21.76
CA LYS A 223 -24.84 11.28 -22.89
C LYS A 223 -23.60 10.42 -23.20
N LEU A 224 -22.41 10.86 -22.76
CA LEU A 224 -21.17 10.11 -22.95
C LEU A 224 -21.02 9.00 -21.91
N LEU A 225 -21.68 9.13 -20.76
CA LEU A 225 -21.59 8.16 -19.67
C LEU A 225 -22.39 6.89 -19.99
N VAL A 226 -21.88 5.76 -19.51
CA VAL A 226 -22.59 4.48 -19.59
C VAL A 226 -23.89 4.60 -18.78
N PRO A 227 -25.03 4.12 -19.32
CA PRO A 227 -26.29 4.07 -18.58
C PRO A 227 -26.13 3.35 -17.22
N GLY A 228 -26.65 3.96 -16.17
CA GLY A 228 -26.52 3.49 -14.79
C GLY A 228 -26.70 4.63 -13.78
N PRO A 229 -26.55 4.36 -12.48
CA PRO A 229 -26.77 5.37 -11.46
C PRO A 229 -25.98 6.65 -11.65
N PRO A 230 -26.64 7.83 -11.76
CA PRO A 230 -25.96 9.08 -12.01
C PRO A 230 -25.02 9.38 -10.83
N ARG A 231 -23.72 9.22 -11.06
CA ARG A 231 -22.70 9.58 -10.07
C ARG A 231 -22.50 11.08 -10.12
N GLN A 232 -22.93 11.81 -9.10
CA GLN A 232 -22.65 13.24 -9.00
C GLN A 232 -21.25 13.45 -8.43
N VAL A 233 -20.45 14.28 -9.10
CA VAL A 233 -19.13 14.70 -8.60
C VAL A 233 -19.33 15.97 -7.79
N THR A 234 -19.11 15.90 -6.48
CA THR A 234 -19.17 17.06 -5.59
C THR A 234 -17.82 17.77 -5.56
N PRO A 235 -17.72 19.04 -5.98
CA PRO A 235 -16.47 19.79 -5.91
C PRO A 235 -16.02 19.99 -4.46
N ILE A 236 -14.71 20.09 -4.25
CA ILE A 236 -14.15 20.39 -2.93
C ILE A 236 -14.14 21.90 -2.76
N GLU A 237 -14.92 22.40 -1.80
CA GLU A 237 -15.08 23.85 -1.62
C GLU A 237 -13.98 24.47 -0.74
N ASP A 238 -13.40 23.71 0.19
CA ASP A 238 -12.34 24.20 1.08
C ASP A 238 -10.97 24.19 0.36
N PRO A 239 -10.36 25.36 0.08
CA PRO A 239 -9.06 25.44 -0.56
C PRO A 239 -7.96 24.72 0.23
N LYS A 240 -8.03 24.70 1.57
CA LYS A 240 -7.01 24.05 2.41
C LYS A 240 -6.98 22.55 2.16
N VAL A 241 -8.15 21.93 1.97
CA VAL A 241 -8.24 20.51 1.61
C VAL A 241 -7.58 20.28 0.25
N VAL A 242 -7.91 21.09 -0.76
CA VAL A 242 -7.31 20.99 -2.11
C VAL A 242 -5.79 21.15 -2.06
N PHE A 243 -5.27 22.12 -1.32
CA PHE A 243 -3.83 22.32 -1.14
C PHE A 243 -3.18 21.14 -0.43
N SER A 244 -3.83 20.57 0.60
CA SER A 244 -3.32 19.39 1.30
C SER A 244 -3.26 18.17 0.38
N MET A 245 -4.26 17.98 -0.48
CA MET A 245 -4.29 16.90 -1.47
C MET A 245 -3.18 17.06 -2.51
N TRP A 246 -2.99 18.27 -3.05
CA TRP A 246 -1.88 18.54 -3.97
C TRP A 246 -0.51 18.37 -3.32
N ALA A 247 -0.33 18.86 -2.08
CA ALA A 247 0.91 18.73 -1.34
C ALA A 247 1.26 17.26 -1.09
N LYS A 248 0.27 16.46 -0.68
CA LYS A 248 0.39 15.01 -0.51
C LYS A 248 0.74 14.33 -1.83
N HIS A 249 -0.01 14.61 -2.90
CA HIS A 249 0.23 14.05 -4.22
C HIS A 249 1.65 14.31 -4.75
N ILE A 250 2.12 15.56 -4.66
CA ILE A 250 3.48 15.93 -5.08
C ILE A 250 4.54 15.28 -4.19
N HIS A 251 4.27 15.16 -2.89
CA HIS A 251 5.17 14.45 -1.97
C HIS A 251 5.32 12.98 -2.37
N GLU A 252 4.22 12.27 -2.60
CA GLU A 252 4.23 10.85 -3.01
C GLU A 252 4.96 10.63 -4.36
N LEU A 253 4.74 11.52 -5.34
CA LEU A 253 5.51 11.52 -6.59
C LEU A 253 7.00 11.78 -6.35
N SER A 254 7.35 12.68 -5.44
CA SER A 254 8.74 12.98 -5.08
C SER A 254 9.42 11.79 -4.40
N VAL A 255 8.69 11.08 -3.53
CA VAL A 255 9.14 9.83 -2.90
C VAL A 255 9.40 8.76 -3.95
N SER A 256 8.52 8.65 -4.96
CA SER A 256 8.68 7.73 -6.09
C SER A 256 9.99 7.97 -6.86
N CYS A 257 10.47 9.22 -6.96
CA CYS A 257 11.76 9.54 -7.57
C CYS A 257 12.97 9.02 -6.79
N THR A 258 12.80 8.53 -5.55
CA THR A 258 13.89 8.04 -4.69
C THR A 258 14.00 6.53 -4.62
N LEU A 259 13.09 5.79 -5.28
CA LEU A 259 13.00 4.33 -5.14
C LEU A 259 14.26 3.61 -5.62
N LEU A 260 14.91 4.11 -6.68
CA LEU A 260 16.14 3.50 -7.22
C LEU A 260 17.34 3.58 -6.27
N SER A 261 17.28 4.37 -5.20
CA SER A 261 18.33 4.45 -4.19
C SER A 261 17.99 3.74 -2.88
N LYS A 262 16.87 2.99 -2.84
CA LYS A 262 16.41 2.30 -1.63
C LYS A 262 16.85 0.83 -1.66
N PRO A 263 17.23 0.26 -0.51
CA PRO A 263 17.55 -1.15 -0.43
C PRO A 263 16.30 -2.02 -0.63
N LEU A 264 16.51 -3.28 -1.02
CA LEU A 264 15.43 -4.23 -1.31
C LEU A 264 14.41 -4.36 -0.17
N GLY A 265 14.87 -4.41 1.08
CA GLY A 265 13.99 -4.52 2.25
C GLY A 265 12.99 -3.36 2.35
N ASP A 266 13.47 -2.12 2.28
CA ASP A 266 12.64 -0.90 2.31
C ASP A 266 11.59 -0.90 1.18
N LEU A 267 11.98 -1.38 -0.01
CA LEU A 267 11.10 -1.46 -1.17
C LEU A 267 10.01 -2.53 -1.02
N LEU A 268 10.35 -3.68 -0.43
CA LEU A 268 9.42 -4.77 -0.14
C LEU A 268 8.45 -4.44 1.01
N ASP A 269 8.86 -3.61 1.96
CA ASP A 269 7.98 -3.10 3.00
C ASP A 269 6.98 -2.06 2.42
N GLY A 270 7.44 -1.30 1.44
CA GLY A 270 6.69 -0.26 0.74
C GLY A 270 7.14 1.12 1.19
N VAL A 271 7.67 1.91 0.25
CA VAL A 271 8.23 3.24 0.53
C VAL A 271 7.13 4.30 0.65
N ILE A 272 6.04 4.15 -0.11
CA ILE A 272 4.84 4.98 0.00
C ILE A 272 3.96 4.33 1.06
N LYS A 273 3.97 4.89 2.27
CA LYS A 273 3.32 4.31 3.47
C LYS A 273 1.93 4.88 3.72
N GLU A 274 1.52 5.91 2.99
CA GLU A 274 0.22 6.55 3.13
C GLU A 274 -0.93 5.58 2.83
N GLU A 275 -1.90 5.51 3.75
CA GLU A 275 -3.03 4.58 3.69
C GLU A 275 -3.91 4.76 2.45
N LYS A 276 -4.07 6.00 1.98
CA LYS A 276 -4.80 6.34 0.75
C LYS A 276 -3.85 7.06 -0.21
N SER A 277 -2.84 6.36 -0.69
CA SER A 277 -1.89 6.93 -1.66
C SER A 277 -2.53 7.11 -3.04
N ASN A 278 -2.20 8.21 -3.71
CA ASN A 278 -2.75 8.53 -5.01
C ASN A 278 -2.39 7.46 -6.04
N VAL A 279 -3.35 7.13 -6.90
CA VAL A 279 -3.21 6.05 -7.89
C VAL A 279 -2.10 6.33 -8.92
N LEU A 280 -1.88 7.60 -9.27
CA LEU A 280 -0.82 8.00 -10.18
C LEU A 280 0.56 7.80 -9.53
N SER A 281 0.74 8.20 -8.27
CA SER A 281 1.98 7.99 -7.52
C SER A 281 2.35 6.51 -7.44
N ARG A 282 1.36 5.65 -7.15
CA ARG A 282 1.50 4.19 -7.15
C ARG A 282 1.90 3.65 -8.53
N SER A 283 1.26 4.14 -9.58
CA SER A 283 1.56 3.75 -10.97
C SER A 283 2.96 4.17 -11.41
N VAL A 284 3.38 5.38 -11.05
CA VAL A 284 4.75 5.87 -11.28
C VAL A 284 5.75 5.02 -10.52
N ALA A 285 5.48 4.69 -9.26
CA ALA A 285 6.36 3.83 -8.47
C ALA A 285 6.59 2.46 -9.14
N GLN A 286 5.54 1.83 -9.68
CA GLN A 286 5.66 0.59 -10.45
C GLN A 286 6.52 0.73 -11.71
N LEU A 287 6.41 1.87 -12.42
CA LEU A 287 7.27 2.16 -13.58
C LEU A 287 8.72 2.34 -13.15
N VAL A 288 8.97 3.03 -12.04
CA VAL A 288 10.33 3.28 -11.53
C VAL A 288 11.03 1.98 -11.14
N VAL A 289 10.37 1.09 -10.38
CA VAL A 289 10.98 -0.20 -10.00
C VAL A 289 11.15 -1.16 -11.18
N SER A 290 10.51 -0.88 -12.32
CA SER A 290 10.68 -1.63 -13.58
C SER A 290 11.87 -1.14 -14.42
N GLU A 291 12.73 -0.27 -13.89
CA GLU A 291 13.97 0.13 -14.55
C GLU A 291 14.85 -1.09 -14.83
N SER A 292 15.48 -1.09 -16.01
CA SER A 292 16.18 -2.27 -16.54
C SER A 292 17.48 -2.55 -15.78
N GLY A 293 17.54 -3.71 -15.11
CA GLY A 293 18.73 -4.15 -14.37
C GLY A 293 18.68 -3.80 -12.88
N PHE A 294 17.84 -2.83 -12.48
CA PHE A 294 17.68 -2.44 -11.09
C PHE A 294 17.34 -3.62 -10.15
N VAL A 295 16.36 -4.45 -10.52
CA VAL A 295 15.96 -5.60 -9.69
C VAL A 295 17.09 -6.64 -9.59
N ARG A 296 17.85 -6.83 -10.67
CA ARG A 296 19.00 -7.74 -10.69
C ARG A 296 20.09 -7.28 -9.74
N GLU A 297 20.39 -5.97 -9.69
CA GLU A 297 21.36 -5.39 -8.76
C GLU A 297 20.93 -5.60 -7.30
N LEU A 298 19.68 -5.24 -6.95
CA LEU A 298 19.13 -5.44 -5.61
C LEU A 298 19.18 -6.89 -5.14
N MET A 299 18.88 -7.83 -6.04
CA MET A 299 18.94 -9.25 -5.73
C MET A 299 20.37 -9.74 -5.52
N GLN A 300 21.33 -9.26 -6.31
CA GLN A 300 22.73 -9.61 -6.15
C GLN A 300 23.27 -9.15 -4.79
N GLU A 301 22.95 -7.91 -4.39
CA GLU A 301 23.26 -7.40 -3.04
C GLU A 301 22.63 -8.27 -1.94
N SER A 302 21.36 -8.63 -2.11
CA SER A 302 20.66 -9.49 -1.13
C SER A 302 21.26 -10.90 -1.08
N LEU A 303 21.61 -11.49 -2.22
CA LEU A 303 22.27 -12.80 -2.30
C LEU A 303 23.68 -12.78 -1.67
N GLU A 304 24.41 -11.68 -1.79
CA GLU A 304 25.70 -11.50 -1.11
C GLU A 304 25.53 -11.52 0.42
N VAL A 305 24.49 -10.87 0.95
CA VAL A 305 24.13 -10.95 2.38
C VAL A 305 23.88 -12.41 2.80
N HIS A 306 23.32 -13.23 1.91
CA HIS A 306 23.09 -14.65 2.10
C HIS A 306 24.31 -15.54 1.79
N LEU A 307 25.50 -14.95 1.65
CA LEU A 307 26.78 -15.63 1.41
C LEU A 307 26.81 -16.41 0.10
N PHE A 308 26.08 -15.96 -0.92
CA PHE A 308 26.20 -16.48 -2.28
C PHE A 308 27.60 -16.21 -2.84
N PRO A 309 28.32 -17.20 -3.41
CA PRO A 309 29.68 -17.00 -3.91
C PRO A 309 29.73 -16.06 -5.12
N ALA A 310 30.62 -15.06 -5.09
CA ALA A 310 30.79 -14.12 -6.20
C ALA A 310 31.23 -14.83 -7.50
N GLU A 311 32.04 -15.89 -7.36
CA GLU A 311 32.56 -16.68 -8.46
C GLU A 311 31.51 -17.66 -9.03
N ALA A 312 30.33 -17.80 -8.41
CA ALA A 312 29.26 -18.66 -8.90
C ALA A 312 28.75 -18.23 -10.30
N ALA A 313 28.79 -16.92 -10.60
CA ALA A 313 28.45 -16.40 -11.92
C ALA A 313 29.40 -16.90 -13.04
N GLN A 314 30.62 -17.33 -12.69
CA GLN A 314 31.59 -17.87 -13.63
C GLN A 314 31.54 -19.40 -13.65
N HIS A 315 31.61 -20.05 -12.49
CA HIS A 315 31.75 -21.51 -12.39
C HIS A 315 30.42 -22.28 -12.46
N CYS A 316 29.30 -21.63 -12.11
CA CYS A 316 27.97 -22.24 -12.09
C CYS A 316 26.99 -21.50 -13.02
N LYS A 317 27.48 -20.75 -14.02
CA LYS A 317 26.67 -19.87 -14.87
C LYS A 317 25.44 -20.56 -15.49
N LYS A 318 25.61 -21.78 -16.00
CA LYS A 318 24.54 -22.53 -16.69
C LYS A 318 23.33 -22.81 -15.78
N GLN A 319 23.57 -22.97 -14.48
CA GLN A 319 22.54 -23.26 -13.47
C GLN A 319 22.10 -22.00 -12.72
N ALA A 320 23.03 -21.09 -12.46
CA ALA A 320 22.75 -19.86 -11.71
C ALA A 320 21.93 -18.85 -12.53
N GLU A 321 22.21 -18.69 -13.83
CA GLU A 321 21.55 -17.66 -14.65
C GLU A 321 20.02 -17.88 -14.79
N PRO A 322 19.50 -19.10 -15.09
CA PRO A 322 18.05 -19.34 -15.13
C PRO A 322 17.36 -19.14 -13.77
N PHE A 323 18.05 -19.43 -12.66
CA PHE A 323 17.55 -19.15 -11.32
C PHE A 323 17.45 -17.64 -11.08
N LEU A 324 18.52 -16.90 -11.37
CA LEU A 324 18.54 -15.44 -11.20
C LEU A 324 17.48 -14.74 -12.06
N GLN A 325 17.24 -15.19 -13.30
CA GLN A 325 16.20 -14.65 -14.17
C GLN A 325 14.78 -14.86 -13.61
N ARG A 326 14.50 -16.04 -13.05
CA ARG A 326 13.20 -16.31 -12.41
C ARG A 326 13.01 -15.53 -11.13
N CYS A 327 14.05 -15.42 -10.32
CA CYS A 327 14.03 -14.55 -9.14
C CYS A 327 13.80 -13.09 -9.56
N GLU A 328 14.46 -12.58 -10.62
CA GLU A 328 14.26 -11.21 -11.10
C GLU A 328 12.80 -10.94 -11.48
N SER A 329 12.16 -11.88 -12.18
CA SER A 329 10.73 -11.79 -12.50
C SER A 329 9.85 -11.79 -11.24
N MET A 330 10.13 -12.68 -10.28
CA MET A 330 9.41 -12.78 -9.01
C MET A 330 9.55 -11.51 -8.16
N PHE A 331 10.78 -11.02 -7.96
CA PHE A 331 11.03 -9.84 -7.14
C PHE A 331 10.50 -8.58 -7.83
N LEU A 332 10.58 -8.46 -9.15
CA LEU A 332 9.88 -7.38 -9.87
C LEU A 332 8.37 -7.44 -9.64
N HIS A 333 7.77 -8.63 -9.66
CA HIS A 333 6.36 -8.80 -9.34
C HIS A 333 6.06 -8.35 -7.91
N MET A 334 6.83 -8.83 -6.92
CA MET A 334 6.70 -8.45 -5.51
C MET A 334 6.81 -6.94 -5.29
N LEU A 335 7.80 -6.29 -5.92
CA LEU A 335 7.97 -4.84 -5.88
C LEU A 335 6.79 -4.08 -6.49
N LYS A 336 6.17 -4.60 -7.56
CA LYS A 336 4.93 -4.01 -8.08
C LYS A 336 3.76 -4.18 -7.11
N LEU A 337 3.67 -5.32 -6.41
CA LEU A 337 2.62 -5.57 -5.42
C LEU A 337 2.65 -4.60 -4.24
N THR A 338 3.82 -4.10 -3.83
CA THR A 338 3.93 -3.15 -2.71
C THR A 338 3.32 -1.78 -3.02
N HIS A 339 3.17 -1.47 -4.31
CA HIS A 339 2.56 -0.24 -4.82
C HIS A 339 1.12 -0.42 -5.28
N LEU A 340 0.46 -1.54 -4.95
CA LEU A 340 -0.98 -1.69 -5.12
C LEU A 340 -1.73 -1.10 -3.92
N ASN A 341 -3.04 -0.84 -4.07
CA ASN A 341 -3.87 -0.56 -2.92
C ASN A 341 -3.82 -1.73 -1.92
N ARG A 342 -4.03 -1.45 -0.63
CA ARG A 342 -3.80 -2.40 0.45
C ARG A 342 -4.62 -3.69 0.31
N ALA A 343 -5.89 -3.58 -0.07
CA ALA A 343 -6.79 -4.72 -0.27
C ALA A 343 -6.30 -5.63 -1.40
N ARG A 344 -5.83 -5.04 -2.50
CA ARG A 344 -5.30 -5.78 -3.64
C ARG A 344 -3.93 -6.37 -3.34
N ARG A 345 -3.05 -5.67 -2.61
CA ARG A 345 -1.79 -6.22 -2.09
C ARG A 345 -2.07 -7.48 -1.27
N PHE A 346 -3.03 -7.43 -0.35
CA PHE A 346 -3.43 -8.61 0.44
C PHE A 346 -3.93 -9.78 -0.42
N ARG A 347 -4.82 -9.51 -1.40
CA ARG A 347 -5.34 -10.53 -2.32
C ARG A 347 -4.22 -11.13 -3.18
N ARG A 348 -3.41 -10.30 -3.82
CA ARG A 348 -2.37 -10.72 -4.77
C ARG A 348 -1.18 -11.40 -4.12
N LEU A 349 -0.80 -11.02 -2.89
CA LEU A 349 0.22 -11.74 -2.12
C LEU A 349 -0.12 -13.22 -1.88
N ALA A 350 -1.40 -13.62 -1.90
CA ALA A 350 -1.75 -15.03 -1.79
C ALA A 350 -1.27 -15.89 -2.99
N HIS A 351 -1.06 -15.25 -4.14
CA HIS A 351 -0.75 -15.93 -5.39
C HIS A 351 0.75 -16.08 -5.65
N VAL A 352 1.62 -15.47 -4.83
CA VAL A 352 3.08 -15.55 -5.02
C VAL A 352 3.69 -16.81 -4.41
N PHE A 353 3.00 -17.44 -3.45
CA PHE A 353 3.51 -18.60 -2.70
C PHE A 353 3.75 -19.85 -3.54
N PRO A 354 2.89 -20.22 -4.53
CA PRO A 354 3.19 -21.34 -5.43
C PRO A 354 4.49 -21.11 -6.22
N ASP A 355 4.69 -19.90 -6.73
CA ASP A 355 5.88 -19.56 -7.51
C ASP A 355 7.14 -19.51 -6.61
N PHE A 356 7.01 -19.02 -5.37
CA PHE A 356 8.08 -19.14 -4.36
C PHE A 356 8.42 -20.60 -4.05
N ASN A 357 7.42 -21.49 -4.04
CA ASN A 357 7.65 -22.91 -3.81
C ASN A 357 8.46 -23.56 -4.94
N GLU A 358 8.18 -23.20 -6.20
CA GLU A 358 9.01 -23.64 -7.33
C GLU A 358 10.45 -23.09 -7.21
N LEU A 359 10.59 -21.79 -6.89
CA LEU A 359 11.90 -21.19 -6.66
C LEU A 359 12.67 -21.84 -5.52
N GLN A 360 11.99 -22.32 -4.47
CA GLN A 360 12.61 -23.06 -3.37
C GLN A 360 13.26 -24.36 -3.87
N HIS A 361 12.61 -25.08 -4.78
CA HIS A 361 13.17 -26.28 -5.38
C HIS A 361 14.36 -25.98 -6.29
N ASP A 362 14.29 -24.90 -7.06
CA ASP A 362 15.39 -24.46 -7.90
C ASP A 362 16.61 -24.03 -7.11
N ALA A 363 16.39 -23.26 -6.04
CA ALA A 363 17.42 -22.85 -5.11
C ALA A 363 18.10 -24.07 -4.46
N TYR A 364 17.32 -25.07 -4.05
CA TYR A 364 17.88 -26.31 -3.49
C TYR A 364 18.85 -27.01 -4.47
N ARG A 365 18.44 -27.14 -5.75
CA ARG A 365 19.27 -27.74 -6.80
C ARG A 365 20.53 -26.92 -7.11
N LEU A 366 20.40 -25.59 -7.11
CA LEU A 366 21.53 -24.70 -7.30
C LEU A 366 22.51 -24.83 -6.14
N ASP A 367 22.04 -24.88 -4.90
CA ASP A 367 22.90 -25.08 -3.73
C ASP A 367 23.64 -26.42 -3.75
N ASP A 368 23.02 -27.51 -4.24
CA ASP A 368 23.74 -28.78 -4.44
C ASP A 368 24.87 -28.65 -5.47
N THR A 369 24.64 -27.87 -6.52
CA THR A 369 25.68 -27.54 -7.52
C THR A 369 26.79 -26.71 -6.89
N LEU A 370 26.45 -25.67 -6.11
CA LEU A 370 27.43 -24.83 -5.41
C LEU A 370 28.28 -25.65 -4.45
N LYS A 371 27.68 -26.59 -3.70
CA LYS A 371 28.40 -27.53 -2.84
C LYS A 371 29.38 -28.38 -3.62
N ALA A 372 28.96 -28.94 -4.75
CA ALA A 372 29.81 -29.77 -5.60
C ALA A 372 30.98 -28.97 -6.23
N THR A 373 30.74 -27.70 -6.58
CA THR A 373 31.76 -26.84 -7.22
C THR A 373 32.75 -26.22 -6.24
N PHE A 374 32.27 -25.67 -5.11
CA PHE A 374 33.09 -24.91 -4.18
C PHE A 374 33.58 -25.73 -2.97
N GLY A 375 32.93 -26.85 -2.66
CA GLY A 375 33.32 -27.75 -1.57
C GLY A 375 33.58 -27.00 -0.25
N ALA A 376 34.78 -27.14 0.29
CA ALA A 376 35.18 -26.50 1.55
C ALA A 376 35.28 -24.97 1.50
N ASN A 377 35.31 -24.36 0.30
CA ASN A 377 35.34 -22.91 0.10
C ASN A 377 33.92 -22.29 0.16
N LEU A 378 32.87 -23.12 0.15
CA LEU A 378 31.51 -22.65 0.30
C LEU A 378 31.26 -22.22 1.76
N LYS A 379 31.10 -20.90 1.98
CA LYS A 379 30.99 -20.29 3.32
C LYS A 379 29.73 -20.70 4.08
N TYR A 380 28.65 -20.95 3.36
CA TYR A 380 27.36 -21.38 3.92
C TYR A 380 26.74 -22.44 3.01
N SER A 381 26.15 -23.47 3.60
CA SER A 381 25.78 -24.66 2.83
C SER A 381 24.58 -24.45 1.90
N ARG A 382 23.69 -23.49 2.20
CA ARG A 382 22.42 -23.29 1.50
C ARG A 382 22.12 -21.81 1.22
N PRO A 383 23.00 -21.07 0.52
CA PRO A 383 22.87 -19.62 0.35
C PRO A 383 21.63 -19.23 -0.45
N THR A 384 21.34 -19.93 -1.57
CA THR A 384 20.21 -19.57 -2.42
C THR A 384 18.88 -20.03 -1.84
N TRP A 385 18.85 -21.19 -1.20
CA TRP A 385 17.66 -21.68 -0.53
C TRP A 385 17.31 -20.81 0.69
N GLY A 386 18.31 -20.43 1.49
CA GLY A 386 18.12 -19.50 2.61
C GLY A 386 17.54 -18.14 2.15
N PHE A 387 18.04 -17.62 1.03
CA PHE A 387 17.51 -16.40 0.41
C PHE A 387 16.03 -16.52 0.03
N ILE A 388 15.63 -17.60 -0.64
CA ILE A 388 14.22 -17.82 -1.01
C ILE A 388 13.33 -17.98 0.23
N MET A 389 13.79 -18.74 1.22
CA MET A 389 13.04 -18.95 2.47
C MET A 389 12.84 -17.65 3.25
N ASP A 390 13.87 -16.81 3.39
CA ASP A 390 13.77 -15.54 4.11
C ASP A 390 12.69 -14.63 3.50
N HIS A 391 12.72 -14.45 2.18
CA HIS A 391 11.78 -13.59 1.47
C HIS A 391 10.37 -14.19 1.39
N ALA A 392 10.24 -15.51 1.24
CA ALA A 392 8.94 -16.18 1.30
C ALA A 392 8.29 -16.00 2.69
N LEU A 393 9.04 -16.25 3.76
CA LEU A 393 8.56 -16.06 5.14
C LEU A 393 8.19 -14.60 5.41
N GLN A 394 8.98 -13.63 4.94
CA GLN A 394 8.64 -12.21 5.03
C GLN A 394 7.32 -11.91 4.30
N ALA A 395 7.10 -12.46 3.11
CA ALA A 395 5.86 -12.27 2.36
C ALA A 395 4.64 -12.88 3.08
N MET A 396 4.79 -14.07 3.69
CA MET A 396 3.75 -14.71 4.49
C MET A 396 3.38 -13.88 5.72
N ILE A 397 4.38 -13.42 6.48
CA ILE A 397 4.18 -12.54 7.65
C ILE A 397 3.49 -11.25 7.21
N THR A 398 3.99 -10.60 6.16
CA THR A 398 3.43 -9.35 5.64
C THR A 398 1.97 -9.51 5.24
N LYS A 399 1.62 -10.60 4.54
CA LYS A 399 0.23 -10.88 4.18
C LYS A 399 -0.67 -10.97 5.41
N LEU A 400 -0.28 -11.73 6.42
CA LEU A 400 -1.06 -11.88 7.65
C LEU A 400 -1.23 -10.54 8.37
N LEU A 401 -0.16 -9.76 8.49
CA LEU A 401 -0.19 -8.46 9.18
C LEU A 401 -0.98 -7.38 8.42
N ILE A 402 -1.02 -7.42 7.08
CA ILE A 402 -1.90 -6.53 6.29
C ILE A 402 -3.38 -6.81 6.59
N GLY A 403 -3.75 -8.03 6.96
CA GLY A 403 -5.14 -8.34 7.31
C GLY A 403 -5.67 -7.52 8.49
N PHE A 404 -4.85 -7.19 9.48
CA PHE A 404 -5.26 -6.32 10.60
C PHE A 404 -5.64 -4.92 10.12
N GLN A 405 -4.88 -4.35 9.17
CA GLN A 405 -5.18 -3.04 8.58
C GLN A 405 -6.42 -3.01 7.69
N LEU A 406 -6.91 -4.18 7.27
CA LEU A 406 -8.10 -4.33 6.44
C LEU A 406 -9.31 -4.76 7.28
N ASP A 407 -9.13 -4.89 8.59
CA ASP A 407 -10.15 -5.32 9.54
C ASP A 407 -10.88 -6.61 9.12
N ILE A 408 -10.11 -7.56 8.57
CA ILE A 408 -10.67 -8.83 8.05
C ILE A 408 -10.75 -9.92 9.11
N TYR A 409 -10.18 -9.68 10.30
CA TYR A 409 -10.09 -10.64 11.39
C TYR A 409 -11.03 -10.21 12.52
N GLU A 410 -11.91 -11.10 12.96
CA GLU A 410 -12.72 -10.90 14.16
C GLU A 410 -11.86 -10.97 15.44
N GLU A 411 -12.32 -10.39 16.55
CA GLU A 411 -11.58 -10.39 17.83
C GLU A 411 -11.19 -11.81 18.29
N ALA A 412 -12.09 -12.78 18.14
CA ALA A 412 -11.80 -14.18 18.47
C ALA A 412 -10.81 -14.85 17.52
N GLU A 413 -10.50 -14.27 16.36
CA GLU A 413 -9.52 -14.84 15.43
C GLU A 413 -8.09 -14.33 15.73
N LEU A 414 -7.94 -13.19 16.40
CA LEU A 414 -6.65 -12.48 16.51
C LEU A 414 -5.54 -13.36 17.12
N HIS A 415 -5.86 -14.14 18.15
CA HIS A 415 -4.90 -15.00 18.82
C HIS A 415 -4.31 -16.09 17.90
N MET A 416 -5.12 -16.74 17.04
CA MET A 416 -4.59 -17.71 16.07
C MET A 416 -3.73 -17.06 14.99
N ILE A 417 -4.05 -15.82 14.58
CA ILE A 417 -3.21 -15.07 13.62
C ILE A 417 -1.84 -14.78 14.24
N TYR A 418 -1.80 -14.22 15.46
CA TYR A 418 -0.53 -13.94 16.13
C TYR A 418 0.27 -15.19 16.47
N TRP A 419 -0.38 -16.30 16.81
CA TRP A 419 0.28 -17.59 17.00
C TRP A 419 0.99 -18.08 15.73
N TYR A 420 0.31 -18.01 14.59
CA TYR A 420 0.90 -18.41 13.31
C TYR A 420 2.04 -17.45 12.91
N VAL A 421 1.91 -16.15 13.20
CA VAL A 421 2.99 -15.18 12.99
C VAL A 421 4.20 -15.46 13.89
N ASP A 422 4.01 -15.84 15.16
CA ASP A 422 5.11 -16.27 16.06
C ASP A 422 5.89 -17.45 15.45
N TYR A 423 5.17 -18.43 14.92
CA TYR A 423 5.76 -19.58 14.22
C TYR A 423 6.61 -19.15 13.01
N LEU A 424 6.04 -18.34 12.11
CA LEU A 424 6.73 -17.85 10.91
C LEU A 424 7.96 -16.99 11.26
N CYS A 425 7.82 -16.11 12.26
CA CYS A 425 8.93 -15.32 12.79
C CYS A 425 10.03 -16.24 13.33
N GLY A 426 9.68 -17.29 14.07
CA GLY A 426 10.63 -18.25 14.64
C GLY A 426 11.43 -19.00 13.57
N LEU A 427 10.76 -19.47 12.51
CA LEU A 427 11.44 -20.07 11.35
C LEU A 427 12.41 -19.07 10.70
N ARG A 428 11.95 -17.83 10.48
CA ARG A 428 12.76 -16.80 9.84
C ARG A 428 13.99 -16.44 10.69
N ILE A 429 13.81 -16.28 12.00
CA ILE A 429 14.88 -16.06 12.98
C ILE A 429 15.88 -17.22 12.97
N TYR A 430 15.41 -18.46 12.92
CA TYR A 430 16.28 -19.63 12.84
C TYR A 430 17.21 -19.57 11.61
N TYR A 431 16.65 -19.32 10.42
CA TYR A 431 17.46 -19.24 9.20
C TYR A 431 18.42 -18.06 9.19
N LEU A 432 17.97 -16.88 9.63
CA LEU A 432 18.82 -15.69 9.70
C LEU A 432 19.96 -15.88 10.71
N ASN A 433 19.70 -16.53 11.85
CA ASN A 433 20.72 -16.87 12.84
C ASN A 433 21.84 -17.74 12.24
N GLU A 434 21.48 -18.78 11.47
CA GLU A 434 22.47 -19.63 10.78
C GLU A 434 23.32 -18.83 9.77
N ILE A 435 22.69 -17.94 8.99
CA ILE A 435 23.38 -17.11 7.99
C ILE A 435 24.33 -16.11 8.66
N PHE A 436 23.86 -15.36 9.66
CA PHE A 436 24.67 -14.37 10.33
C PHE A 436 25.80 -15.01 11.16
N PHE A 437 25.55 -16.17 11.77
CA PHE A 437 26.61 -16.94 12.41
C PHE A 437 27.66 -17.42 11.41
N ALA A 438 27.25 -17.91 10.24
CA ALA A 438 28.19 -18.29 9.18
C ALA A 438 28.99 -17.07 8.69
N LYS A 439 28.37 -15.89 8.59
CA LYS A 439 29.02 -14.64 8.16
C LYS A 439 30.12 -14.20 9.14
N GLU A 440 29.87 -14.25 10.45
CA GLU A 440 30.88 -13.95 11.47
C GLU A 440 32.07 -14.92 11.43
N ASN A 441 31.80 -16.20 11.16
CA ASN A 441 32.82 -17.24 11.17
C ASN A 441 33.55 -17.41 9.83
N ALA A 442 33.03 -16.87 8.73
CA ALA A 442 33.65 -16.94 7.40
C ALA A 442 35.03 -16.24 7.31
N GLY A 443 35.35 -15.35 8.27
CA GLY A 443 36.65 -14.68 8.38
C GLY A 443 37.62 -15.32 9.37
N ALA A 444 37.19 -16.30 10.17
CA ALA A 444 38.06 -16.94 11.17
C ALA A 444 38.88 -18.06 10.52
N LYS A 445 40.22 -17.97 10.57
CA LYS A 445 41.09 -19.10 10.21
C LYS A 445 40.64 -20.31 11.03
N LYS A 446 40.20 -21.38 10.35
CA LYS A 446 39.74 -22.63 10.97
C LYS A 446 40.79 -23.16 11.95
N LYS A 447 40.66 -22.85 13.25
CA LYS A 447 41.24 -23.69 14.29
C LYS A 447 40.39 -24.96 14.31
N ALA A 448 41.03 -26.13 14.30
CA ALA A 448 40.36 -27.40 14.42
C ALA A 448 39.51 -27.40 15.71
N VAL A 449 38.19 -27.24 15.56
CA VAL A 449 37.25 -27.33 16.66
C VAL A 449 37.02 -28.82 16.91
N ARG A 450 37.48 -29.31 18.06
CA ARG A 450 37.10 -30.64 18.56
C ARG A 450 35.57 -30.70 18.66
N PRO A 451 34.93 -31.82 18.31
CA PRO A 451 33.48 -31.97 18.46
C PRO A 451 33.14 -31.77 19.94
N LYS A 452 32.46 -30.68 20.26
CA LYS A 452 31.81 -30.51 21.57
C LYS A 452 30.43 -31.12 21.46
N ASP A 453 30.08 -31.94 22.44
CA ASP A 453 28.76 -32.54 22.59
C ASP A 453 27.67 -31.48 22.44
N ALA A 454 26.78 -31.72 21.47
CA ALA A 454 25.72 -30.83 21.06
C ALA A 454 24.64 -30.73 22.15
N SER A 455 24.84 -29.82 23.10
CA SER A 455 23.78 -29.37 24.00
C SER A 455 23.03 -28.19 23.36
N GLY A 456 22.04 -28.50 22.52
CA GLY A 456 20.82 -27.72 22.25
C GLY A 456 20.85 -26.22 21.90
N LYS A 457 21.99 -25.54 21.89
CA LYS A 457 22.09 -24.11 21.53
C LYS A 457 22.41 -24.02 20.03
N GLY A 458 21.39 -23.69 19.24
CA GLY A 458 21.54 -23.42 17.80
C GLY A 458 22.56 -22.32 17.51
N ASN A 459 23.05 -22.25 16.27
CA ASN A 459 24.08 -21.30 15.87
C ASN A 459 23.52 -19.87 15.93
N ARG A 460 24.03 -19.02 16.82
CA ARG A 460 23.61 -17.61 16.95
C ARG A 460 24.79 -16.67 16.78
N PRO A 461 24.63 -15.55 16.04
CA PRO A 461 25.68 -14.54 15.91
C PRO A 461 25.97 -13.89 17.26
N LYS A 462 27.23 -13.50 17.47
CA LYS A 462 27.65 -12.76 18.67
C LYS A 462 27.13 -11.33 18.65
N ASN A 463 27.18 -10.70 17.49
CA ASN A 463 26.73 -9.33 17.26
C ASN A 463 25.57 -9.34 16.25
N PRO A 464 24.34 -9.63 16.70
CA PRO A 464 23.19 -9.71 15.80
C PRO A 464 22.91 -8.33 15.17
N PRO A 465 22.60 -8.27 13.86
CA PRO A 465 22.25 -7.03 13.21
C PRO A 465 20.91 -6.49 13.72
N PHE A 466 20.69 -5.18 13.53
CA PHE A 466 19.46 -4.48 13.90
C PHE A 466 18.19 -5.20 13.42
N SER A 467 18.16 -5.64 12.16
CA SER A 467 17.00 -6.30 11.57
C SER A 467 16.63 -7.62 12.27
N LEU A 468 17.64 -8.39 12.72
CA LEU A 468 17.42 -9.63 13.46
C LEU A 468 16.90 -9.35 14.87
N LEU A 469 17.50 -8.38 15.58
CA LEU A 469 17.03 -7.96 16.91
C LEU A 469 15.58 -7.44 16.87
N LEU A 470 15.24 -6.66 15.84
CA LEU A 470 13.88 -6.17 15.64
C LEU A 470 12.91 -7.33 15.38
N LEU A 471 13.29 -8.31 14.56
CA LEU A 471 12.47 -9.49 14.29
C LEU A 471 12.25 -10.34 15.55
N GLU A 472 13.30 -10.54 16.39
CA GLU A 472 13.19 -11.22 17.68
C GLU A 472 12.25 -10.46 18.64
N ALA A 473 12.33 -9.13 18.68
CA ALA A 473 11.43 -8.30 19.48
C ALA A 473 9.97 -8.44 19.02
N ILE A 474 9.74 -8.41 17.69
CA ILE A 474 8.41 -8.62 17.11
C ILE A 474 7.89 -10.01 17.46
N GLN A 475 8.73 -11.06 17.33
CA GLN A 475 8.36 -12.43 17.69
C GLN A 475 7.89 -12.53 19.14
N SER A 476 8.68 -12.00 20.08
CA SER A 476 8.33 -12.08 21.50
C SER A 476 7.05 -11.28 21.82
N MET A 477 6.86 -10.13 21.17
CA MET A 477 5.63 -9.34 21.29
C MET A 477 4.40 -10.08 20.75
N VAL A 478 4.45 -10.69 19.55
CA VAL A 478 3.30 -11.44 19.01
C VAL A 478 2.99 -12.69 19.83
N ARG A 479 4.00 -13.33 20.41
CA ARG A 479 3.80 -14.42 21.38
C ARG A 479 3.07 -13.97 22.64
N GLY A 480 3.44 -12.79 23.16
CA GLY A 480 2.72 -12.14 24.26
C GLY A 480 1.26 -11.86 23.91
N LEU A 481 1.01 -11.31 22.72
CA LEU A 481 -0.35 -11.04 22.22
C LEU A 481 -1.18 -12.31 22.06
N PHE A 482 -0.61 -13.36 21.46
CA PHE A 482 -1.27 -14.67 21.36
C PHE A 482 -1.76 -15.15 22.73
N ARG A 483 -0.86 -15.23 23.73
CA ARG A 483 -1.18 -15.73 25.08
C ARG A 483 -2.23 -14.87 25.78
N LEU A 484 -2.07 -13.55 25.69
CA LEU A 484 -3.00 -12.60 26.29
C LEU A 484 -4.39 -12.70 25.69
N LEU A 485 -4.50 -12.76 24.36
CA LEU A 485 -5.79 -12.86 23.67
C LEU A 485 -6.43 -14.24 23.86
N ALA A 486 -5.64 -15.33 23.93
CA ALA A 486 -6.13 -16.65 24.28
C ALA A 486 -6.75 -16.67 25.68
N TYR A 487 -6.07 -16.07 26.68
CA TYR A 487 -6.64 -15.88 28.01
C TYR A 487 -7.94 -15.07 27.98
N CYS A 488 -7.94 -13.92 27.29
CA CYS A 488 -9.12 -13.06 27.22
C CYS A 488 -10.32 -13.75 26.53
N LEU A 489 -10.06 -14.63 25.55
CA LEU A 489 -11.10 -15.40 24.91
C LEU A 489 -11.67 -16.49 25.84
N ALA A 490 -10.79 -17.20 26.56
CA ALA A 490 -11.19 -18.26 27.51
C ALA A 490 -11.96 -17.73 28.73
N GLU A 491 -11.71 -16.48 29.13
CA GLU A 491 -12.42 -15.78 30.21
C GLU A 491 -13.64 -14.97 29.73
N ASP A 492 -14.08 -15.15 28.49
CA ASP A 492 -15.24 -14.44 27.93
C ASP A 492 -15.13 -12.90 27.97
N LEU A 493 -13.91 -12.37 27.92
CA LEU A 493 -13.65 -10.94 27.97
C LEU A 493 -13.74 -10.27 26.59
N LEU A 494 -13.46 -11.01 25.51
CA LEU A 494 -13.57 -10.51 24.13
C LEU A 494 -15.02 -10.60 23.62
N LEU A 495 -15.47 -9.56 22.93
CA LEU A 495 -16.81 -9.49 22.35
C LEU A 495 -16.82 -10.28 21.04
N SER A 496 -17.18 -11.56 21.11
CA SER A 496 -17.26 -12.39 19.91
C SER A 496 -18.54 -13.24 19.87
N PRO A 497 -19.27 -13.25 18.74
CA PRO A 497 -20.44 -14.10 18.57
C PRO A 497 -20.10 -15.59 18.74
N GLN A 498 -21.00 -16.36 19.36
CA GLN A 498 -20.83 -17.80 19.54
C GLN A 498 -20.60 -18.56 18.22
N SER A 499 -21.22 -18.12 17.13
CA SER A 499 -21.04 -18.70 15.79
C SER A 499 -19.61 -18.52 15.25
N VAL A 500 -18.93 -17.43 15.61
CA VAL A 500 -17.53 -17.19 15.25
C VAL A 500 -16.63 -18.14 16.02
N ARG A 501 -16.85 -18.28 17.33
CA ARG A 501 -16.07 -19.17 18.20
C ARG A 501 -16.22 -20.64 17.83
N ALA A 502 -17.46 -21.09 17.56
CA ALA A 502 -17.72 -22.46 17.13
C ALA A 502 -17.09 -22.79 15.76
N GLY A 503 -16.83 -21.76 14.93
CA GLY A 503 -16.25 -21.91 13.60
C GLY A 503 -14.73 -21.67 13.52
N LEU A 504 -14.02 -21.57 14.65
CA LEU A 504 -12.59 -21.22 14.65
C LEU A 504 -11.74 -22.22 13.85
N ALA A 505 -12.05 -23.52 13.91
CA ALA A 505 -11.33 -24.54 13.15
C ALA A 505 -11.44 -24.34 11.62
N GLN A 506 -12.65 -24.10 11.10
CA GLN A 506 -12.86 -23.85 9.67
C GLN A 506 -12.26 -22.51 9.25
N ARG A 507 -12.38 -21.48 10.10
CA ARG A 507 -11.77 -20.17 9.88
C ARG A 507 -10.26 -20.28 9.79
N PHE A 508 -9.61 -21.01 10.70
CA PHE A 508 -8.18 -21.28 10.66
C PHE A 508 -7.77 -21.82 9.28
N VAL A 509 -8.43 -22.87 8.81
CA VAL A 509 -8.16 -23.44 7.47
C VAL A 509 -8.30 -22.37 6.39
N LEU A 510 -9.38 -21.58 6.39
CA LEU A 510 -9.58 -20.54 5.38
C LEU A 510 -8.55 -19.39 5.44
N ARG A 511 -8.11 -18.99 6.64
CA ARG A 511 -7.11 -17.93 6.82
C ARG A 511 -5.74 -18.35 6.33
N PHE A 512 -5.35 -19.59 6.59
CA PHE A 512 -3.99 -20.08 6.32
C PHE A 512 -3.86 -20.92 5.05
N ARG A 513 -4.96 -21.36 4.41
CA ARG A 513 -4.93 -22.19 3.18
C ARG A 513 -3.98 -21.71 2.10
N CYS A 514 -3.92 -20.40 1.84
CA CYS A 514 -3.02 -19.87 0.80
C CYS A 514 -1.54 -20.10 1.12
N LEU A 515 -1.18 -20.14 2.40
CA LEU A 515 0.18 -20.36 2.89
C LEU A 515 0.63 -21.81 2.70
N GLU A 516 -0.31 -22.76 2.67
CA GLU A 516 -0.04 -24.21 2.47
C GLU A 516 0.55 -24.52 1.09
N THR A 517 0.40 -23.60 0.13
CA THR A 517 0.98 -23.74 -1.22
C THR A 517 2.51 -23.60 -1.24
N PHE A 518 3.10 -23.09 -0.16
CA PHE A 518 4.54 -23.06 0.08
C PHE A 518 4.96 -24.12 1.10
N ARG A 519 5.95 -24.95 0.76
CA ARG A 519 6.38 -26.07 1.62
C ARG A 519 7.27 -25.61 2.78
N LEU A 520 6.63 -25.36 3.92
CA LEU A 520 7.27 -25.15 5.21
C LEU A 520 7.81 -26.46 5.82
N PRO A 521 8.80 -26.39 6.73
CA PRO A 521 9.33 -27.59 7.42
C PRO A 521 8.28 -28.35 8.23
N HIS A 522 7.40 -27.60 8.92
CA HIS A 522 6.19 -28.10 9.57
C HIS A 522 5.04 -27.24 9.09
N LEU A 523 3.90 -27.83 8.77
CA LEU A 523 2.72 -27.06 8.43
C LEU A 523 1.81 -27.03 9.67
N PRO A 524 1.69 -25.88 10.36
CA PRO A 524 0.89 -25.81 11.58
C PRO A 524 -0.59 -26.09 11.28
N SER A 525 -1.15 -27.05 11.99
CA SER A 525 -2.57 -27.40 11.92
C SER A 525 -3.38 -26.66 12.99
N TYR A 526 -4.72 -26.65 12.84
CA TYR A 526 -5.59 -26.14 13.90
C TYR A 526 -5.40 -26.93 15.21
N HIS A 527 -5.11 -28.22 15.13
CA HIS A 527 -4.83 -29.04 16.31
C HIS A 527 -3.54 -28.61 17.04
N ASP A 528 -2.48 -28.26 16.31
CA ASP A 528 -1.24 -27.74 16.93
C ASP A 528 -1.49 -26.39 17.64
N PHE A 529 -2.35 -25.56 17.04
CA PHE A 529 -2.80 -24.30 17.63
C PHE A 529 -3.63 -24.55 18.89
N ASP A 530 -4.62 -25.43 18.84
CA ASP A 530 -5.50 -25.81 19.94
C ASP A 530 -4.69 -26.32 21.14
N GLN A 531 -3.72 -27.21 20.90
CA GLN A 531 -2.78 -27.67 21.92
C GLN A 531 -1.94 -26.55 22.54
N SER A 532 -1.60 -25.51 21.76
CA SER A 532 -0.86 -24.36 22.27
C SER A 532 -1.75 -23.42 23.11
N ALA A 533 -3.05 -23.38 22.83
CA ALA A 533 -4.02 -22.53 23.49
C ALA A 533 -4.69 -23.20 24.70
N VAL A 534 -4.64 -24.54 24.81
CA VAL A 534 -5.36 -25.33 25.83
C VAL A 534 -5.09 -24.89 27.27
N LEU A 535 -3.88 -24.41 27.57
CA LEU A 535 -3.53 -23.92 28.92
C LEU A 535 -4.31 -22.66 29.30
N ALA A 536 -4.80 -21.88 28.34
CA ALA A 536 -5.68 -20.75 28.60
C ALA A 536 -7.09 -21.20 28.98
N GLU A 537 -7.51 -22.39 28.53
CA GLU A 537 -8.83 -22.94 28.85
C GLU A 537 -8.87 -23.55 30.25
N ASP A 538 -7.76 -24.16 30.70
CA ASP A 538 -7.62 -24.74 32.03
C ASP A 538 -7.61 -23.66 33.15
N PRO A 539 -8.65 -23.61 34.01
CA PRO A 539 -8.73 -22.63 35.09
C PRO A 539 -7.52 -22.60 36.03
N ALA A 540 -6.84 -23.75 36.21
CA ALA A 540 -5.66 -23.82 37.09
C ALA A 540 -4.43 -23.10 36.49
N GLU A 541 -4.31 -23.10 35.16
CA GLU A 541 -3.13 -22.61 34.44
C GLU A 541 -3.31 -21.18 33.88
N ARG A 542 -4.54 -20.65 33.85
CA ARG A 542 -4.85 -19.30 33.33
C ARG A 542 -3.94 -18.18 33.84
N ARG A 543 -3.63 -18.17 35.14
CA ARG A 543 -2.70 -17.17 35.73
C ARG A 543 -1.26 -17.37 35.24
N SER A 544 -0.85 -18.64 35.04
CA SER A 544 0.45 -18.99 34.45
C SER A 544 0.54 -18.47 33.02
N VAL A 545 -0.54 -18.61 32.23
CA VAL A 545 -0.62 -18.07 30.86
C VAL A 545 -0.47 -16.55 30.83
N LEU A 546 -1.17 -15.81 31.72
CA LEU A 546 -0.99 -14.36 31.84
C LEU A 546 0.44 -13.99 32.25
N SER A 547 1.04 -14.72 33.19
CA SER A 547 2.44 -14.50 33.58
C SER A 547 3.40 -14.78 32.43
N ALA A 548 3.13 -15.81 31.60
CA ALA A 548 3.92 -16.11 30.42
C ALA A 548 3.77 -15.05 29.33
N ALA A 549 2.57 -14.44 29.19
CA ALA A 549 2.36 -13.29 28.32
C ALA A 549 3.18 -12.08 28.80
N GLN A 550 3.16 -11.79 30.11
CA GLN A 550 3.93 -10.71 30.72
C GLN A 550 5.44 -10.88 30.49
N SER A 551 5.96 -12.11 30.66
CA SER A 551 7.37 -12.43 30.40
C SER A 551 7.76 -12.19 28.94
N SER A 552 6.91 -12.57 27.99
CA SER A 552 7.13 -12.29 26.57
C SER A 552 7.16 -10.79 26.26
N PHE A 553 6.23 -10.00 26.81
CA PHE A 553 6.29 -8.55 26.66
C PHE A 553 7.54 -7.93 27.32
N HIS A 554 8.01 -8.48 28.45
CA HIS A 554 9.25 -8.03 29.07
C HIS A 554 10.49 -8.31 28.19
N GLU A 555 10.58 -9.52 27.62
CA GLU A 555 11.63 -9.87 26.66
C GLU A 555 11.59 -8.96 25.42
N ALA A 556 10.40 -8.70 24.88
CA ALA A 556 10.23 -7.75 23.76
C ALA A 556 10.74 -6.35 24.12
N SER A 557 10.43 -5.83 25.32
CA SER A 557 10.95 -4.53 25.79
C SER A 557 12.48 -4.51 25.86
N GLN A 558 13.10 -5.55 26.42
CA GLN A 558 14.57 -5.64 26.50
C GLN A 558 15.22 -5.69 25.11
N LEU A 559 14.62 -6.42 24.17
CA LEU A 559 15.10 -6.46 22.79
C LEU A 559 14.93 -5.10 22.10
N LEU A 560 13.81 -4.42 22.29
CA LEU A 560 13.58 -3.08 21.75
C LEU A 560 14.55 -2.02 22.33
N GLU A 561 15.07 -2.21 23.55
CA GLU A 561 16.17 -1.41 24.10
C GLU A 561 17.48 -1.61 23.35
N LYS A 562 17.86 -2.86 23.07
CA LYS A 562 19.04 -3.17 22.25
C LYS A 562 18.91 -2.63 20.83
N VAL A 563 17.73 -2.76 20.23
CA VAL A 563 17.38 -2.20 18.92
C VAL A 563 17.61 -0.68 18.90
N GLN A 564 17.19 0.04 19.94
CA GLN A 564 17.40 1.49 20.02
C GLN A 564 18.87 1.86 20.25
N ALA A 565 19.63 1.06 20.98
CA ALA A 565 21.07 1.26 21.14
C ALA A 565 21.79 1.09 19.79
N ALA A 566 21.50 0.02 19.05
CA ALA A 566 22.08 -0.24 17.74
C ALA A 566 21.78 0.87 16.71
N LEU A 567 20.57 1.44 16.74
CA LEU A 567 20.22 2.58 15.87
C LEU A 567 21.06 3.84 16.13
N LYS A 568 21.41 4.10 17.39
CA LYS A 568 22.22 5.27 17.75
C LYS A 568 23.68 5.12 17.30
N GLU A 569 24.21 3.89 17.31
CA GLU A 569 25.59 3.60 16.91
C GLU A 569 25.80 3.70 15.40
N ASP A 570 24.80 3.35 14.59
CA ASP A 570 24.88 3.34 13.12
C ASP A 570 24.76 4.75 12.48
N GLY A 571 24.73 5.81 13.29
CA GLY A 571 24.55 7.21 12.83
C GLY A 571 23.22 7.47 12.11
N ALA A 572 22.32 6.47 12.14
CA ALA A 572 21.05 6.51 11.47
C ALA A 572 20.06 7.29 12.34
N GLU A 573 19.99 8.61 12.16
CA GLU A 573 18.75 9.37 12.36
C GLU A 573 17.70 8.96 11.32
N ARG A 574 17.48 7.65 11.12
CA ARG A 574 16.27 7.18 10.45
C ARG A 574 15.16 7.53 11.42
N GLY A 575 14.28 8.44 11.01
CA GLY A 575 13.02 8.77 11.68
C GLY A 575 12.05 7.59 11.67
N ASP A 576 12.52 6.42 12.09
CA ASP A 576 11.73 5.21 12.16
C ASP A 576 10.98 5.24 13.48
N ASP A 577 9.75 5.74 13.44
CA ASP A 577 8.82 5.69 14.57
C ASP A 577 8.42 4.25 14.92
N LEU A 578 8.85 3.25 14.13
CA LEU A 578 8.50 1.85 14.33
C LEU A 578 8.92 1.30 15.70
N PRO A 579 10.19 1.32 16.16
CA PRO A 579 10.53 0.81 17.49
C PRO A 579 9.79 1.54 18.62
N LYS A 580 9.51 2.84 18.46
CA LYS A 580 8.74 3.61 19.45
C LYS A 580 7.27 3.17 19.48
N ALA A 581 6.65 2.97 18.31
CA ALA A 581 5.29 2.46 18.18
C ALA A 581 5.17 1.06 18.80
N LEU A 582 6.11 0.15 18.50
CA LEU A 582 6.15 -1.19 19.08
C LEU A 582 6.29 -1.14 20.61
N ARG A 583 7.13 -0.26 21.16
CA ARG A 583 7.22 -0.08 22.62
C ARG A 583 5.90 0.37 23.23
N ARG A 584 5.15 1.27 22.58
CA ARG A 584 3.83 1.69 23.07
C ARG A 584 2.85 0.52 23.10
N VAL A 585 2.85 -0.34 22.08
CA VAL A 585 2.05 -1.59 22.06
C VAL A 585 2.43 -2.49 23.23
N VAL A 586 3.72 -2.73 23.45
CA VAL A 586 4.21 -3.57 24.54
C VAL A 586 3.77 -3.02 25.90
N VAL A 587 3.99 -1.72 26.15
CA VAL A 587 3.61 -1.07 27.42
C VAL A 587 2.10 -1.11 27.65
N ALA A 588 1.29 -0.80 26.63
CA ALA A 588 -0.16 -0.84 26.75
C ALA A 588 -0.66 -2.24 27.16
N ASN A 589 -0.13 -3.29 26.54
CA ASN A 589 -0.52 -4.66 26.86
C ASN A 589 0.01 -5.13 28.23
N GLN A 590 1.20 -4.70 28.66
CA GLN A 590 1.69 -4.95 30.03
C GLN A 590 0.80 -4.29 31.09
N LEU A 591 0.33 -3.07 30.83
CA LEU A 591 -0.62 -2.39 31.71
C LEU A 591 -1.96 -3.13 31.74
N GLY A 592 -2.46 -3.59 30.60
CA GLY A 592 -3.65 -4.42 30.51
C GLY A 592 -3.54 -5.72 31.32
N ILE A 593 -2.43 -6.45 31.20
CA ILE A 593 -2.16 -7.64 32.02
C ILE A 593 -2.13 -7.30 33.52
N THR A 594 -1.49 -6.18 33.88
CA THR A 594 -1.43 -5.73 35.28
C THR A 594 -2.81 -5.43 35.84
N GLN A 595 -3.71 -4.85 35.03
CA GLN A 595 -5.11 -4.63 35.41
C GLN A 595 -5.85 -5.95 35.58
N LEU A 596 -5.72 -6.89 34.64
CA LEU A 596 -6.36 -8.21 34.72
C LEU A 596 -5.89 -9.02 35.92
N ASN A 597 -4.60 -8.97 36.27
CA ASN A 597 -4.05 -9.67 37.43
C ASN A 597 -4.52 -9.11 38.78
N ARG A 598 -5.01 -7.87 38.82
CA ARG A 598 -5.55 -7.26 40.05
C ARG A 598 -7.00 -7.65 40.31
N LEU A 599 -7.71 -8.13 39.28
CA LEU A 599 -9.11 -8.48 39.39
C LEU A 599 -9.28 -9.87 40.00
N GLU A 600 -10.27 -10.00 40.87
CA GLU A 600 -10.75 -11.32 41.27
C GLU A 600 -11.60 -11.96 40.16
N HIS A 601 -11.73 -13.29 40.18
CA HIS A 601 -12.49 -14.01 39.14
C HIS A 601 -13.98 -13.58 39.11
N SER A 602 -14.54 -13.21 40.25
CA SER A 602 -15.89 -12.63 40.38
C SER A 602 -16.03 -11.30 39.60
N GLU A 603 -14.99 -10.47 39.60
CA GLU A 603 -14.97 -9.15 38.98
C GLU A 603 -14.80 -9.23 37.46
N LEU A 604 -14.14 -10.27 36.94
CA LEU A 604 -13.94 -10.48 35.49
C LEU A 604 -15.27 -10.50 34.72
N SER A 605 -16.32 -11.08 35.30
CA SER A 605 -17.65 -11.15 34.70
C SER A 605 -18.24 -9.78 34.33
N SER A 606 -17.87 -8.74 35.08
CA SER A 606 -18.29 -7.35 34.91
C SER A 606 -17.42 -6.54 33.94
N LYS A 607 -16.29 -7.12 33.50
CA LYS A 607 -15.34 -6.48 32.59
C LYS A 607 -15.48 -7.01 31.17
N LYS A 608 -15.01 -6.22 30.21
CA LYS A 608 -14.77 -6.62 28.83
C LYS A 608 -13.40 -6.10 28.38
N VAL A 609 -12.81 -6.77 27.39
CA VAL A 609 -11.56 -6.35 26.76
C VAL A 609 -11.85 -5.96 25.32
N VAL A 610 -11.35 -4.80 24.91
CA VAL A 610 -11.35 -4.36 23.51
C VAL A 610 -9.91 -4.44 23.01
N ALA A 611 -9.72 -5.06 21.83
CA ALA A 611 -8.41 -5.24 21.22
C ALA A 611 -8.33 -4.43 19.91
N GLU A 612 -7.65 -3.28 19.95
CA GLU A 612 -7.60 -2.34 18.83
C GLU A 612 -6.16 -1.95 18.46
N ALA A 613 -5.92 -1.69 17.18
CA ALA A 613 -4.63 -1.27 16.63
C ALA A 613 -4.31 0.23 16.90
N VAL A 614 -4.28 0.63 18.18
CA VAL A 614 -4.17 2.06 18.60
C VAL A 614 -2.78 2.65 18.34
N HIS A 615 -1.72 1.88 18.63
CA HIS A 615 -0.34 2.38 18.57
C HIS A 615 0.42 1.93 17.34
N HIS A 616 -0.01 0.82 16.73
CA HIS A 616 0.60 0.25 15.54
C HIS A 616 -0.47 -0.45 14.68
N PRO A 617 -0.47 -0.28 13.35
CA PRO A 617 -1.52 -0.82 12.46
C PRO A 617 -1.65 -2.35 12.45
N HIS A 618 -0.63 -3.09 12.89
CA HIS A 618 -0.62 -4.56 12.86
C HIS A 618 -0.75 -5.21 14.24
N PHE A 619 -0.54 -4.44 15.31
CA PHE A 619 -0.42 -5.00 16.66
C PHE A 619 -1.41 -4.32 17.59
N VAL A 620 -2.33 -5.11 18.10
CA VAL A 620 -3.40 -4.61 18.98
C VAL A 620 -2.86 -4.24 20.35
N SER A 621 -3.49 -3.23 20.94
CA SER A 621 -3.37 -2.86 22.35
C SER A 621 -4.69 -3.22 23.02
N ILE A 622 -4.64 -3.96 24.12
CA ILE A 622 -5.84 -4.26 24.88
C ILE A 622 -6.24 -3.10 25.79
N GLN A 623 -7.55 -2.90 25.94
CA GLN A 623 -8.13 -2.00 26.93
C GLN A 623 -9.15 -2.77 27.77
N VAL A 624 -8.98 -2.76 29.10
CA VAL A 624 -9.93 -3.38 30.03
C VAL A 624 -10.98 -2.34 30.41
N LEU A 625 -12.24 -2.63 30.11
CA LEU A 625 -13.38 -1.74 30.30
C LEU A 625 -14.45 -2.42 31.16
N ASP A 626 -15.32 -1.63 31.79
CA ASP A 626 -16.55 -2.15 32.38
C ASP A 626 -17.55 -2.51 31.29
N LYS A 627 -18.24 -3.65 31.43
CA LYS A 627 -19.45 -3.93 30.66
C LYS A 627 -20.48 -2.87 31.05
N LYS A 628 -20.76 -1.91 30.16
CA LYS A 628 -21.92 -1.02 30.33
C LYS A 628 -23.13 -1.94 30.53
N LYS A 629 -23.86 -1.78 31.65
CA LYS A 629 -25.21 -2.33 31.77
C LYS A 629 -25.96 -1.78 30.57
N GLU A 630 -26.27 -2.61 29.58
CA GLU A 630 -27.26 -2.24 28.58
C GLU A 630 -28.51 -1.90 29.38
N ALA A 631 -28.85 -0.61 29.43
CA ALA A 631 -30.15 -0.20 29.89
C ALA A 631 -31.13 -0.90 28.96
N SER A 632 -31.92 -1.80 29.53
CA SER A 632 -33.10 -2.38 28.92
C SER A 632 -34.07 -1.24 28.58
N ASN A 633 -33.83 -0.52 27.49
CA ASN A 633 -34.85 0.24 26.79
C ASN A 633 -35.56 -0.74 25.85
N GLY A 634 -36.40 -1.54 26.48
CA GLY A 634 -37.30 -2.49 25.85
C GLY A 634 -38.57 -2.56 26.70
N SER A 635 -39.33 -1.47 26.68
CA SER A 635 -40.78 -1.44 26.94
C SER A 635 -41.41 -0.47 25.96
#